data_AF-A0A7W0RSL6-F1
#
_entry.id   AF-A0A7W0RSL6-F1
#
_cell.length_a   1.000
_cell.length_b   1.000
_cell.length_c   1.000
_cell.angle_alpha   90.00
_cell.angle_beta   90.00
_cell.angle_gamma   90.00
#
_symmetry.space_group_name_H-M   'P 1'
#
loop_
_entity.id
_entity.type
_entity.pdbx_description
1 polymer ?
#
loop_
_entity_poly.entity_id
_entity_poly.type
_entity_poly.pdbx_seq_one_letter_code
_entity_poly.pdbx_strand_id
1 'polypeptide(L)'
;MNKAMSFVTLAAMVAFVGLPSYFLFAHPSAIVEPVHANSGAPSRPASAPVKAINWSSFAPLPAIAPLATSAAAVAAVPGANGKIVFASERDDNQEIYAMDADGANQTRLTYHPAYDGQPRWSPDGARIAFISRRESNKFDLYLMNADGTNQKRLTNNGRDNGFPCWSPDGTRLVFISGSLMDFESYEIYVINADGTGPETRLTNNTVPEATPAWSPDGTRIAFTVAPRIIFDPNGYEIYVMNANGTNRTRLTNNSVGDALPAWSPDGARLVFTSAVAPDSEDTDLFLMNADGSNRTRLTSANTSDAFPAWSPDGTKIVYASADPATEQVELFVTNSAGGGSAPVRLTNNSAVDWFPDWQAVASLPPANTIQFSAATFQADETLERATITVMRGGNVSAAATVEYSTIDDPAAVRCDAISVTSPGAAYARCDYATSIDTLSFAAGQAEASFTVPLINDAHLEPPETVRLKLSNPSGATLGANSTATLTINSDETTVLVPNPIFGSPFFVRQQYLDFLSREPEQSGLDAWLNVLSNCPDVNNNPTCDRIHVSSSFFRSEEFQLKGYFVYLFYRVAFNRRPNYDEIIPDLRGVTGQTGDEVARKRAAFARQFMLRPEFRTTYDDSLLDAAFVTLLLGRYNAAAITTP
;
A
#
# COMPACT_ATOMS: atom_id res chain seq x y z
N MET A 1 -25.57 26.15 -27.74
CA MET A 1 -25.97 25.10 -26.79
C MET A 1 -25.01 23.93 -27.00
N ASN A 2 -24.53 23.30 -25.93
CA ASN A 2 -23.47 22.29 -26.02
C ASN A 2 -24.08 20.98 -26.58
N LYS A 3 -23.41 20.24 -27.46
CA LYS A 3 -23.90 18.97 -28.05
C LYS A 3 -24.42 17.98 -26.99
N ALA A 4 -23.76 17.95 -25.83
CA ALA A 4 -24.17 17.19 -24.66
C ALA A 4 -25.57 17.57 -24.14
N MET A 5 -25.90 18.86 -24.17
CA MET A 5 -27.22 19.37 -23.79
C MET A 5 -28.27 18.93 -24.82
N SER A 6 -27.99 19.07 -26.12
CA SER A 6 -28.89 18.64 -27.20
C SER A 6 -29.17 17.13 -27.14
N PHE A 7 -28.16 16.27 -26.91
CA PHE A 7 -28.36 14.82 -26.80
C PHE A 7 -29.11 14.40 -25.52
N VAL A 8 -28.79 14.99 -24.36
CA VAL A 8 -29.50 14.70 -23.11
C VAL A 8 -30.96 15.16 -23.19
N THR A 9 -31.22 16.32 -23.81
CA THR A 9 -32.58 16.79 -24.07
C THR A 9 -33.31 15.87 -25.08
N LEU A 10 -32.63 15.35 -26.10
CA LEU A 10 -33.20 14.39 -27.06
C LEU A 10 -33.53 13.03 -26.43
N ALA A 11 -32.60 12.48 -25.64
CA ALA A 11 -32.78 11.22 -24.92
C ALA A 11 -33.91 11.34 -23.88
N ALA A 12 -33.98 12.47 -23.17
CA ALA A 12 -35.09 12.79 -22.28
C ALA A 12 -36.42 12.96 -23.04
N MET A 13 -36.43 13.58 -24.22
CA MET A 13 -37.63 13.73 -25.03
C MET A 13 -38.14 12.41 -25.59
N VAL A 14 -37.27 11.52 -26.08
CA VAL A 14 -37.65 10.18 -26.58
C VAL A 14 -38.18 9.27 -25.45
N ALA A 15 -37.69 9.44 -24.22
CA ALA A 15 -38.20 8.71 -23.05
C ALA A 15 -39.68 9.00 -22.75
N PHE A 16 -40.17 10.20 -23.08
CA PHE A 16 -41.58 10.57 -22.89
C PHE A 16 -42.50 9.99 -23.98
N VAL A 17 -42.03 9.80 -25.21
CA VAL A 17 -42.84 9.31 -26.37
C VAL A 17 -43.33 7.86 -26.21
N GLY A 18 -42.74 7.09 -25.28
CA GLY A 18 -43.02 5.66 -25.11
C GLY A 18 -44.09 5.30 -24.06
N LEU A 19 -44.69 6.26 -23.36
CA LEU A 19 -45.71 5.98 -22.34
C LEU A 19 -47.11 5.99 -22.95
N PRO A 20 -47.91 4.91 -22.87
CA PRO A 20 -49.34 5.02 -23.13
C PRO A 20 -49.97 5.95 -22.08
N SER A 21 -50.76 6.89 -22.58
CA SER A 21 -51.36 8.01 -21.87
C SER A 21 -52.37 7.56 -20.81
N TYR A 22 -51.93 7.27 -19.59
CA TYR A 22 -52.79 7.31 -18.41
C TYR A 22 -51.94 7.68 -17.20
N PHE A 23 -51.92 8.96 -16.83
CA PHE A 23 -52.02 9.47 -15.45
C PHE A 23 -51.88 11.00 -15.48
N LEU A 24 -53.04 11.66 -15.52
CA LEU A 24 -53.24 13.07 -15.16
C LEU A 24 -54.01 13.07 -13.82
N PHE A 25 -53.64 14.01 -12.94
CA PHE A 25 -54.09 14.27 -11.55
C PHE A 25 -53.38 13.43 -10.46
N ALA A 26 -52.77 14.00 -9.41
CA ALA A 26 -53.22 15.14 -8.58
C ALA A 26 -52.10 16.08 -8.06
N HIS A 27 -52.45 17.38 -7.93
CA HIS A 27 -51.85 18.43 -7.08
C HIS A 27 -52.64 18.53 -5.74
N PRO A 28 -52.38 19.44 -4.75
CA PRO A 28 -51.27 20.37 -4.46
C PRO A 28 -50.82 20.48 -2.97
N SER A 29 -49.76 21.28 -2.68
CA SER A 29 -49.56 22.30 -1.59
C SER A 29 -48.05 22.49 -1.33
N ALA A 30 -47.40 23.54 -1.83
CA ALA A 30 -47.34 24.92 -1.31
C ALA A 30 -46.53 25.09 0.00
N ILE A 31 -45.34 25.69 -0.09
CA ILE A 31 -44.93 26.82 0.76
C ILE A 31 -44.26 27.87 -0.15
N VAL A 32 -44.86 29.06 -0.13
CA VAL A 32 -44.43 30.34 -0.71
C VAL A 32 -43.68 31.09 0.40
N GLU A 33 -42.57 31.81 0.19
CA GLU A 33 -42.44 33.25 -0.13
C GLU A 33 -41.03 33.73 0.32
N PRO A 34 -40.55 34.97 0.03
CA PRO A 34 -40.81 35.83 -1.13
C PRO A 34 -39.52 36.45 -1.71
N VAL A 35 -39.66 37.04 -2.90
CA VAL A 35 -38.72 38.02 -3.48
C VAL A 35 -39.07 39.40 -2.93
N HIS A 36 -38.10 40.11 -2.36
CA HIS A 36 -38.13 41.57 -2.26
C HIS A 36 -37.28 42.17 -3.38
N ALA A 37 -37.92 42.92 -4.27
CA ALA A 37 -37.26 43.85 -5.16
C ALA A 37 -36.85 45.11 -4.39
N ASN A 38 -35.61 45.59 -4.57
CA ASN A 38 -35.40 47.01 -4.71
C ASN A 38 -34.19 47.34 -5.60
N SER A 39 -34.36 48.45 -6.30
CA SER A 39 -33.64 49.04 -7.41
C SER A 39 -32.17 49.41 -7.19
N GLY A 40 -31.37 49.31 -8.26
CA GLY A 40 -30.12 50.06 -8.40
C GLY A 40 -29.25 49.61 -9.57
N ALA A 41 -29.47 50.19 -10.76
CA ALA A 41 -28.45 50.24 -11.81
C ALA A 41 -27.38 51.31 -11.42
N PRO A 42 -26.10 51.23 -11.86
CA PRO A 42 -25.80 51.49 -13.27
C PRO A 42 -24.59 50.74 -13.91
N SER A 43 -24.62 50.73 -15.24
CA SER A 43 -23.49 50.84 -16.20
C SER A 43 -22.38 49.78 -16.30
N ARG A 44 -22.36 49.15 -17.49
CA ARG A 44 -21.25 48.52 -18.23
C ARG A 44 -19.98 49.40 -18.31
N PRO A 45 -18.81 48.76 -18.46
CA PRO A 45 -18.04 48.87 -19.71
C PRO A 45 -17.64 47.47 -20.22
N ALA A 46 -17.88 47.13 -21.49
CA ALA A 46 -17.01 47.33 -22.66
C ALA A 46 -15.72 46.46 -22.65
N SER A 47 -15.77 45.49 -23.54
CA SER A 47 -14.74 44.64 -24.15
C SER A 47 -13.27 45.11 -24.12
N ALA A 48 -12.38 44.19 -23.74
CA ALA A 48 -10.98 44.12 -24.17
C ALA A 48 -10.71 42.74 -24.82
N PRO A 49 -9.94 42.64 -25.92
CA PRO A 49 -9.76 41.41 -26.66
C PRO A 49 -8.72 40.49 -25.99
N VAL A 50 -9.01 39.19 -25.93
CA VAL A 50 -8.03 38.15 -25.62
C VAL A 50 -7.12 37.98 -26.84
N LYS A 51 -5.81 38.18 -26.65
CA LYS A 51 -4.79 37.88 -27.65
C LYS A 51 -4.81 36.38 -27.98
N ALA A 52 -4.92 36.06 -29.27
CA ALA A 52 -4.69 34.72 -29.79
C ALA A 52 -3.23 34.31 -29.51
N ILE A 53 -3.06 33.12 -28.93
CA ILE A 53 -1.76 32.44 -28.83
C ILE A 53 -1.53 31.74 -30.18
N ASN A 54 -0.44 32.13 -30.84
CA ASN A 54 -0.04 31.64 -32.16
C ASN A 54 0.69 30.29 -32.01
N TRP A 55 0.12 29.22 -32.58
CA TRP A 55 0.65 27.86 -32.55
C TRP A 55 1.52 27.56 -33.79
N SER A 56 2.68 28.21 -33.90
CA SER A 56 3.62 27.92 -34.98
C SER A 56 5.09 28.03 -34.55
N SER A 57 5.58 26.98 -33.87
CA SER A 57 7.01 26.68 -33.78
C SER A 57 7.25 25.26 -33.24
N PHE A 58 7.18 24.25 -34.11
CA PHE A 58 7.83 22.96 -33.86
C PHE A 58 9.21 22.99 -34.50
N ALA A 59 10.26 22.92 -33.67
CA ALA A 59 11.62 22.66 -34.13
C ALA A 59 11.80 21.14 -34.39
N PRO A 60 12.56 20.73 -35.41
CA PRO A 60 12.81 19.30 -35.66
C PRO A 60 13.80 18.74 -34.62
N LEU A 61 13.56 17.49 -34.21
CA LEU A 61 14.41 16.68 -33.33
C LEU A 61 15.81 16.46 -33.94
N PRO A 62 16.89 16.40 -33.15
CA PRO A 62 18.21 16.03 -33.65
C PRO A 62 18.32 14.51 -33.87
N ALA A 63 19.14 14.16 -34.85
CA ALA A 63 19.39 12.80 -35.32
C ALA A 63 20.03 11.87 -34.27
N ILE A 64 19.65 10.60 -34.32
CA ILE A 64 20.14 9.51 -33.46
C ILE A 64 21.54 9.08 -33.96
N ALA A 65 22.55 9.16 -33.08
CA ALA A 65 23.88 8.59 -33.31
C ALA A 65 23.91 7.10 -32.91
N PRO A 66 24.76 6.25 -33.55
CA PRO A 66 24.82 4.83 -33.23
C PRO A 66 25.55 4.57 -31.90
N LEU A 67 25.02 3.62 -31.14
CA LEU A 67 25.54 3.16 -29.85
C LEU A 67 26.93 2.54 -29.99
N ALA A 68 27.91 3.08 -29.24
CA ALA A 68 29.15 2.40 -28.93
C ALA A 68 28.89 1.34 -27.85
N THR A 69 29.31 0.11 -28.10
CA THR A 69 29.28 -0.99 -27.14
C THR A 69 30.37 -0.80 -26.08
N SER A 70 29.99 -0.49 -24.83
CA SER A 70 30.86 -0.65 -23.66
C SER A 70 30.47 -1.91 -22.89
N ALA A 71 31.48 -2.69 -22.54
CA ALA A 71 31.38 -3.98 -21.88
C ALA A 71 30.87 -3.90 -20.42
N ALA A 72 30.05 -4.90 -20.08
CA ALA A 72 29.79 -5.53 -18.77
C ALA A 72 29.65 -4.67 -17.49
N ALA A 73 28.37 -4.56 -17.06
CA ALA A 73 27.83 -4.75 -15.71
C ALA A 73 28.46 -4.00 -14.51
N VAL A 74 27.84 -2.87 -14.16
CA VAL A 74 27.57 -2.49 -12.76
C VAL A 74 26.11 -2.09 -12.67
N ALA A 75 25.23 -3.05 -12.40
CA ALA A 75 23.85 -2.77 -12.04
C ALA A 75 23.51 -3.60 -10.82
N ALA A 76 23.60 -3.01 -9.62
CA ALA A 76 23.00 -3.58 -8.41
C ALA A 76 22.86 -2.60 -7.24
N VAL A 77 22.46 -1.34 -7.45
CA VAL A 77 21.72 -0.61 -6.41
C VAL A 77 20.72 0.37 -7.05
N PRO A 78 19.40 0.09 -7.02
CA PRO A 78 18.40 1.13 -7.06
C PRO A 78 17.86 1.30 -5.64
N GLY A 79 18.22 2.37 -4.93
CA GLY A 79 17.63 2.62 -3.62
C GLY A 79 18.14 3.88 -2.94
N ALA A 80 17.22 4.64 -2.35
CA ALA A 80 17.46 5.81 -1.51
C ALA A 80 18.12 5.44 -0.16
N ASN A 81 19.17 4.62 -0.18
CA ASN A 81 19.87 4.19 1.02
C ASN A 81 20.93 5.25 1.35
N GLY A 82 20.94 5.71 2.60
CA GLY A 82 21.71 6.88 3.02
C GLY A 82 23.23 6.66 2.97
N LYS A 83 24.00 7.71 3.22
CA LYS A 83 25.46 7.62 3.33
C LYS A 83 25.88 6.66 4.43
N ILE A 84 27.09 6.11 4.34
CA ILE A 84 27.72 5.33 5.42
C ILE A 84 28.75 6.23 6.09
N VAL A 85 28.72 6.34 7.42
CA VAL A 85 29.79 6.97 8.21
C VAL A 85 30.68 5.90 8.80
N PHE A 86 31.98 6.15 8.94
CA PHE A 86 32.95 5.21 9.47
C PHE A 86 34.20 5.94 9.98
N ALA A 87 35.09 5.23 10.68
CA ALA A 87 36.37 5.76 11.13
C ALA A 87 37.52 5.18 10.29
N SER A 88 38.52 5.99 9.98
CA SER A 88 39.68 5.62 9.15
C SER A 88 40.99 6.19 9.70
N GLU A 89 42.08 5.45 9.58
CA GLU A 89 43.44 5.90 9.96
C GLU A 89 44.26 6.49 8.80
N ARG A 90 43.61 6.80 7.67
CA ARG A 90 44.32 7.19 6.43
C ARG A 90 45.05 8.55 6.47
N ASP A 91 44.94 9.31 7.55
CA ASP A 91 45.53 10.64 7.71
C ASP A 91 46.33 10.81 9.01
N ASP A 92 47.24 9.88 9.29
CA ASP A 92 48.16 9.86 10.45
C ASP A 92 47.50 9.63 11.82
N ASN A 93 46.21 9.92 11.96
CA ASN A 93 45.37 9.60 13.11
C ASN A 93 44.00 9.08 12.68
N GLN A 94 43.26 8.50 13.63
CA GLN A 94 41.90 8.05 13.35
C GLN A 94 40.93 9.21 13.23
N GLU A 95 40.22 9.27 12.11
CA GLU A 95 39.31 10.34 11.71
C GLU A 95 37.99 9.77 11.20
N ILE A 96 36.94 10.60 11.21
CA ILE A 96 35.61 10.21 10.75
C ILE A 96 35.44 10.56 9.28
N TYR A 97 34.92 9.61 8.54
CA TYR A 97 34.65 9.67 7.12
C TYR A 97 33.19 9.34 6.82
N ALA A 98 32.68 9.86 5.71
CA ALA A 98 31.42 9.45 5.14
C ALA A 98 31.56 9.11 3.65
N MET A 99 30.78 8.15 3.18
CA MET A 99 30.76 7.70 1.78
C MET A 99 29.33 7.40 1.34
N ASP A 100 29.13 7.25 0.04
CA ASP A 100 27.87 6.77 -0.50
C ASP A 100 27.71 5.26 -0.23
N ALA A 101 26.47 4.77 -0.32
CA ALA A 101 26.08 3.39 -0.04
C ALA A 101 26.85 2.33 -0.86
N ASP A 102 27.41 2.71 -2.01
CA ASP A 102 28.21 1.88 -2.91
C ASP A 102 29.73 1.99 -2.67
N GLY A 103 30.15 2.75 -1.66
CA GLY A 103 31.55 3.00 -1.32
C GLY A 103 32.19 4.20 -2.03
N ALA A 104 31.48 4.84 -2.95
CA ALA A 104 31.97 6.02 -3.68
C ALA A 104 31.94 7.30 -2.81
N ASN A 105 32.55 8.37 -3.33
CA ASN A 105 32.47 9.73 -2.75
C ASN A 105 32.89 9.83 -1.26
N GLN A 106 33.94 9.09 -0.89
CA GLN A 106 34.48 9.10 0.46
C GLN A 106 35.03 10.49 0.82
N THR A 107 34.56 11.06 1.92
CA THR A 107 34.85 12.43 2.36
C THR A 107 35.18 12.44 3.85
N ARG A 108 36.28 13.10 4.22
CA ARG A 108 36.71 13.30 5.62
C ARG A 108 35.85 14.36 6.30
N LEU A 109 35.36 14.08 7.52
CA LEU A 109 34.48 14.95 8.30
C LEU A 109 35.19 15.60 9.51
N THR A 110 36.22 14.97 10.06
CA THR A 110 37.01 15.49 11.19
C THR A 110 38.49 15.67 10.79
N TYR A 111 39.16 16.66 11.39
CA TYR A 111 40.52 17.10 10.99
C TYR A 111 41.42 17.41 12.19
N HIS A 112 41.18 16.75 13.31
CA HIS A 112 41.85 17.07 14.57
C HIS A 112 42.94 16.03 14.84
N PRO A 113 44.16 16.39 15.31
CA PRO A 113 45.24 15.42 15.57
C PRO A 113 44.97 14.41 16.70
N ALA A 114 43.80 14.44 17.31
CA ALA A 114 43.40 13.51 18.35
C ALA A 114 42.61 12.37 17.71
N TYR A 115 42.48 11.26 18.42
CA TYR A 115 41.63 10.17 17.97
C TYR A 115 40.17 10.62 17.90
N ASP A 116 39.54 10.46 16.74
CA ASP A 116 38.10 10.58 16.49
C ASP A 116 37.57 9.22 15.98
N GLY A 117 36.49 8.72 16.55
CA GLY A 117 36.02 7.37 16.21
C GLY A 117 34.59 7.04 16.64
N GLN A 118 34.19 5.79 16.39
CA GLN A 118 32.86 5.25 16.72
C GLN A 118 31.69 6.16 16.29
N PRO A 119 31.67 6.62 15.02
CA PRO A 119 30.63 7.53 14.55
C PRO A 119 29.28 6.82 14.42
N ARG A 120 28.20 7.53 14.74
CA ARG A 120 26.83 7.02 14.66
C ARG A 120 25.86 8.08 14.16
N TRP A 121 25.09 7.74 13.13
CA TRP A 121 24.09 8.63 12.57
C TRP A 121 22.89 8.82 13.50
N SER A 122 22.37 10.04 13.56
CA SER A 122 21.07 10.30 14.18
C SER A 122 19.92 9.71 13.35
N PRO A 123 18.76 9.39 13.96
CA PRO A 123 17.63 8.77 13.26
C PRO A 123 17.01 9.65 12.16
N ASP A 124 17.24 10.96 12.21
CA ASP A 124 16.84 11.93 11.17
C ASP A 124 17.92 12.13 10.09
N GLY A 125 19.07 11.47 10.22
CA GLY A 125 20.21 11.59 9.31
C GLY A 125 20.90 12.96 9.31
N ALA A 126 20.56 13.87 10.23
CA ALA A 126 21.04 15.25 10.24
C ALA A 126 22.33 15.45 11.06
N ARG A 127 22.65 14.54 11.98
CA ARG A 127 23.75 14.66 12.94
C ARG A 127 24.52 13.35 13.09
N ILE A 128 25.74 13.46 13.59
CA ILE A 128 26.61 12.32 13.90
C ILE A 128 27.09 12.46 15.34
N ALA A 129 26.90 11.43 16.16
CA ALA A 129 27.53 11.29 17.47
C ALA A 129 28.81 10.47 17.33
N PHE A 130 29.87 10.83 18.05
CA PHE A 130 31.17 10.15 17.94
C PHE A 130 31.99 10.32 19.23
N ILE A 131 33.13 9.63 19.33
CA ILE A 131 34.07 9.80 20.46
C ILE A 131 35.31 10.59 20.06
N SER A 132 35.84 11.39 20.98
CA SER A 132 37.10 12.10 20.78
C SER A 132 37.94 12.22 22.05
N ARG A 133 39.27 12.31 21.90
CA ARG A 133 40.25 12.66 22.96
C ARG A 133 40.82 14.08 22.84
N ARG A 134 40.16 14.96 22.09
CA ARG A 134 40.72 16.29 21.79
C ARG A 134 40.92 17.21 23.02
N GLU A 135 40.09 17.08 24.05
CA GLU A 135 40.13 17.93 25.26
C GLU A 135 40.79 17.25 26.48
N SER A 136 41.02 15.94 26.43
CA SER A 136 41.59 15.18 27.55
C SER A 136 42.18 13.84 27.09
N ASN A 137 42.90 13.14 27.98
CA ASN A 137 43.35 11.78 27.71
C ASN A 137 42.23 10.72 27.81
N LYS A 138 40.98 11.14 28.07
CA LYS A 138 39.78 10.30 28.15
C LYS A 138 38.92 10.47 26.90
N PHE A 139 38.22 9.42 26.54
CA PHE A 139 37.21 9.50 25.49
C PHE A 139 35.94 10.20 26.00
N ASP A 140 35.52 11.23 25.28
CA ASP A 140 34.25 11.89 25.49
C ASP A 140 33.35 11.76 24.27
N LEU A 141 32.04 11.80 24.50
CA LEU A 141 31.07 11.89 23.42
C LEU A 141 31.07 13.29 22.82
N TYR A 142 31.00 13.36 21.51
CA TYR A 142 30.83 14.56 20.72
C TYR A 142 29.66 14.40 19.76
N LEU A 143 29.15 15.55 19.32
CA LEU A 143 28.10 15.67 18.33
C LEU A 143 28.56 16.63 17.23
N MET A 144 28.23 16.33 15.99
CA MET A 144 28.43 17.22 14.85
C MET A 144 27.24 17.15 13.88
N ASN A 145 27.17 18.12 12.97
CA ASN A 145 26.28 18.04 11.81
C ASN A 145 26.73 16.93 10.85
N ALA A 146 25.82 16.48 9.99
CA ALA A 146 26.08 15.49 8.93
C ALA A 146 27.27 15.84 8.01
N ASP A 147 27.59 17.13 7.87
CA ASP A 147 28.68 17.66 7.04
C ASP A 147 30.01 17.84 7.81
N GLY A 148 30.07 17.42 9.08
CA GLY A 148 31.24 17.55 9.95
C GLY A 148 31.35 18.89 10.69
N THR A 149 30.44 19.84 10.45
CA THR A 149 30.45 21.15 11.11
C THR A 149 29.82 21.12 12.51
N ASN A 150 29.96 22.20 13.28
CA ASN A 150 29.34 22.37 14.61
C ASN A 150 29.67 21.27 15.62
N GLN A 151 30.93 20.86 15.68
CA GLN A 151 31.40 19.85 16.61
C GLN A 151 31.28 20.35 18.06
N LYS A 152 30.58 19.60 18.91
CA LYS A 152 30.25 19.95 20.30
C LYS A 152 30.52 18.76 21.21
N ARG A 153 31.25 18.99 22.31
CA ARG A 153 31.44 18.01 23.39
C ARG A 153 30.15 17.81 24.19
N LEU A 154 29.77 16.56 24.46
CA LEU A 154 28.59 16.19 25.24
C LEU A 154 28.91 15.71 26.66
N THR A 155 30.05 15.03 26.87
CA THR A 155 30.47 14.52 28.18
C THR A 155 31.78 15.16 28.64
N ASN A 156 31.95 15.33 29.94
CA ASN A 156 33.21 15.75 30.59
C ASN A 156 33.23 15.26 32.05
N ASN A 157 33.09 13.96 32.22
CA ASN A 157 32.90 13.33 33.54
C ASN A 157 34.18 12.67 34.09
N GLY A 158 35.32 12.83 33.39
CA GLY A 158 36.61 12.23 33.77
C GLY A 158 36.70 10.71 33.55
N ARG A 159 35.68 10.11 32.92
CA ARG A 159 35.60 8.69 32.57
C ARG A 159 35.78 8.52 31.06
N ASP A 160 36.12 7.31 30.64
CA ASP A 160 36.08 6.93 29.23
C ASP A 160 34.62 6.65 28.83
N ASN A 161 34.15 7.35 27.81
CA ASN A 161 32.80 7.25 27.27
C ASN A 161 32.87 6.74 25.83
N GLY A 162 32.01 5.79 25.46
CA GLY A 162 32.04 5.22 24.12
C GLY A 162 30.80 4.46 23.70
N PHE A 163 30.87 3.93 22.48
CA PHE A 163 29.79 3.23 21.78
C PHE A 163 28.44 3.93 21.91
N PRO A 164 28.33 5.20 21.50
CA PRO A 164 27.05 5.89 21.51
C PRO A 164 26.04 5.16 20.62
N CYS A 165 24.75 5.26 20.94
CA CYS A 165 23.65 4.84 20.09
C CYS A 165 22.45 5.75 20.35
N TRP A 166 21.80 6.20 19.29
CA TRP A 166 20.66 7.10 19.38
C TRP A 166 19.39 6.38 19.83
N SER A 167 18.58 7.05 20.64
CA SER A 167 17.17 6.68 20.76
C SER A 167 16.45 6.97 19.43
N PRO A 168 15.43 6.19 19.05
CA PRO A 168 14.76 6.33 17.74
C PRO A 168 14.11 7.69 17.48
N ASP A 169 13.71 8.38 18.56
CA ASP A 169 13.16 9.74 18.50
C ASP A 169 14.24 10.83 18.38
N GLY A 170 15.53 10.46 18.40
CA GLY A 170 16.66 11.37 18.28
C GLY A 170 16.89 12.27 19.51
N THR A 171 16.23 12.00 20.64
CA THR A 171 16.28 12.87 21.83
C THR A 171 17.38 12.49 22.81
N ARG A 172 17.85 11.24 22.80
CA ARG A 172 18.80 10.70 23.76
C ARG A 172 19.89 9.84 23.09
N LEU A 173 21.00 9.68 23.80
CA LEU A 173 22.06 8.73 23.48
C LEU A 173 22.20 7.73 24.63
N VAL A 174 22.22 6.44 24.31
CA VAL A 174 22.75 5.41 25.20
C VAL A 174 24.22 5.18 24.88
N PHE A 175 25.06 4.95 25.89
CA PHE A 175 26.51 4.81 25.74
C PHE A 175 27.10 4.06 26.93
N ILE A 176 28.36 3.65 26.83
CA ILE A 176 29.11 3.12 27.98
C ILE A 176 29.91 4.23 28.66
N SER A 177 30.00 4.18 29.99
CA SER A 177 30.88 5.07 30.76
C SER A 177 31.59 4.29 31.86
N GLY A 178 32.92 4.45 31.94
CA GLY A 178 33.77 3.69 32.87
C GLY A 178 35.25 4.04 32.75
N SER A 179 36.14 3.13 33.13
CA SER A 179 37.59 3.32 33.03
C SER A 179 38.22 2.26 32.14
N LEU A 180 38.97 2.69 31.12
CA LEU A 180 39.81 1.78 30.30
C LEU A 180 40.94 1.11 31.10
N MET A 181 41.28 1.61 32.28
CA MET A 181 42.32 1.02 33.15
C MET A 181 41.74 0.07 34.21
N ASP A 182 40.41 0.06 34.35
CA ASP A 182 39.69 -0.80 35.29
C ASP A 182 38.46 -1.38 34.57
N PHE A 183 38.71 -2.43 33.78
CA PHE A 183 37.72 -3.09 32.94
C PHE A 183 36.59 -3.76 33.75
N GLU A 184 36.61 -3.74 35.09
CA GLU A 184 35.46 -4.14 35.93
C GLU A 184 34.37 -3.03 36.04
N SER A 185 34.54 -1.86 35.40
CA SER A 185 33.76 -0.64 35.70
C SER A 185 32.83 -0.08 34.62
N TYR A 186 32.75 -0.69 33.42
CA TYR A 186 31.87 -0.16 32.37
C TYR A 186 30.40 -0.47 32.63
N GLU A 187 29.59 0.58 32.61
CA GLU A 187 28.14 0.51 32.77
C GLU A 187 27.46 1.31 31.67
N ILE A 188 26.18 1.03 31.47
CA ILE A 188 25.37 1.67 30.45
C ILE A 188 24.75 2.94 31.04
N TYR A 189 24.93 4.05 30.34
CA TYR A 189 24.39 5.36 30.68
C TYR A 189 23.52 5.89 29.54
N VAL A 190 22.65 6.84 29.89
CA VAL A 190 21.88 7.64 28.94
C VAL A 190 22.09 9.13 29.23
N ILE A 191 22.18 9.93 28.16
CA ILE A 191 22.25 11.40 28.20
C ILE A 191 21.29 11.97 27.16
N ASN A 192 20.84 13.22 27.34
CA ASN A 192 20.14 13.93 26.27
C ASN A 192 21.10 14.17 25.10
N ALA A 193 20.63 13.98 23.88
CA ALA A 193 21.46 14.08 22.69
C ALA A 193 21.96 15.50 22.41
N ASP A 194 21.35 16.52 22.99
CA ASP A 194 21.81 17.91 22.94
C ASP A 194 22.86 18.23 24.02
N GLY A 195 23.20 17.28 24.90
CA GLY A 195 24.13 17.44 26.02
C GLY A 195 23.55 18.20 27.22
N THR A 196 22.24 18.41 27.28
CA THR A 196 21.58 19.00 28.45
C THR A 196 21.25 17.95 29.51
N GLY A 197 21.08 18.38 30.76
CA GLY A 197 20.69 17.49 31.85
C GLY A 197 21.80 16.54 32.32
N PRO A 198 21.54 15.72 33.35
CA PRO A 198 22.52 14.79 33.89
C PRO A 198 22.60 13.49 33.11
N GLU A 199 23.79 12.87 33.11
CA GLU A 199 23.98 11.48 32.72
C GLU A 199 23.23 10.56 33.70
N THR A 200 22.44 9.62 33.19
CA THR A 200 21.69 8.64 34.00
C THR A 200 22.29 7.26 33.82
N ARG A 201 22.76 6.64 34.91
CA ARG A 201 23.23 5.25 34.92
C ARG A 201 22.03 4.29 34.84
N LEU A 202 22.00 3.41 33.85
CA LEU A 202 20.95 2.39 33.68
C LEU A 202 21.30 1.06 34.34
N THR A 203 22.58 0.72 34.41
CA THR A 203 23.04 -0.56 34.94
C THR A 203 24.03 -0.38 36.09
N ASN A 204 24.02 -1.29 37.06
CA ASN A 204 24.91 -1.26 38.21
C ASN A 204 25.20 -2.69 38.65
N ASN A 205 26.27 -3.27 38.14
CA ASN A 205 26.53 -4.69 38.28
C ASN A 205 28.03 -5.01 38.38
N THR A 206 28.35 -6.28 38.69
CA THR A 206 29.72 -6.70 39.00
C THR A 206 30.50 -7.18 37.78
N VAL A 207 29.92 -7.07 36.59
CA VAL A 207 30.56 -7.43 35.32
C VAL A 207 30.46 -6.25 34.35
N PRO A 208 31.42 -6.05 33.45
CA PRO A 208 31.36 -4.93 32.54
C PRO A 208 30.35 -5.17 31.41
N GLU A 209 29.71 -4.08 31.00
CA GLU A 209 28.71 -4.08 29.93
C GLU A 209 29.13 -3.15 28.79
N ALA A 210 28.90 -3.59 27.57
CA ALA A 210 29.42 -2.99 26.36
C ALA A 210 28.37 -2.84 25.26
N THR A 211 28.66 -1.94 24.31
CA THR A 211 28.01 -1.80 23.01
C THR A 211 26.47 -1.83 23.06
N PRO A 212 25.85 -0.85 23.74
CA PRO A 212 24.40 -0.74 23.80
C PRO A 212 23.80 -0.33 22.45
N ALA A 213 22.63 -0.90 22.13
CA ALA A 213 21.86 -0.63 20.92
C ALA A 213 20.38 -0.47 21.26
N TRP A 214 19.82 0.69 20.95
CA TRP A 214 18.40 0.97 21.17
C TRP A 214 17.53 0.22 20.14
N SER A 215 16.39 -0.32 20.58
CA SER A 215 15.40 -0.89 19.66
C SER A 215 14.68 0.19 18.85
N PRO A 216 14.22 -0.07 17.61
CA PRO A 216 13.61 0.95 16.74
C PRO A 216 12.32 1.57 17.28
N ASP A 217 11.61 0.84 18.15
CA ASP A 217 10.39 1.30 18.84
C ASP A 217 10.67 2.12 20.11
N GLY A 218 11.94 2.22 20.52
CA GLY A 218 12.37 2.99 21.68
C GLY A 218 12.19 2.27 23.02
N THR A 219 11.68 1.04 23.05
CA THR A 219 11.24 0.39 24.29
C THR A 219 12.33 -0.42 24.98
N ARG A 220 13.34 -0.88 24.25
CA ARG A 220 14.39 -1.80 24.72
C ARG A 220 15.80 -1.35 24.32
N ILE A 221 16.78 -1.85 25.05
CA ILE A 221 18.21 -1.71 24.76
C ILE A 221 18.83 -3.11 24.76
N ALA A 222 19.44 -3.51 23.65
CA ALA A 222 20.30 -4.70 23.57
C ALA A 222 21.74 -4.30 23.89
N PHE A 223 22.51 -5.17 24.53
CA PHE A 223 23.89 -4.86 24.93
C PHE A 223 24.67 -6.14 25.18
N THR A 224 25.99 -6.02 25.17
CA THR A 224 26.92 -7.11 25.47
C THR A 224 27.29 -7.11 26.95
N VAL A 225 27.34 -8.28 27.55
CA VAL A 225 27.84 -8.50 28.91
C VAL A 225 29.08 -9.37 28.81
N ALA A 226 30.21 -8.91 29.34
CA ALA A 226 31.46 -9.67 29.32
C ALA A 226 31.63 -10.51 30.60
N PRO A 227 32.39 -11.61 30.56
CA PRO A 227 32.80 -12.33 31.76
C PRO A 227 33.87 -11.52 32.51
N ARG A 228 34.06 -11.84 33.80
CA ARG A 228 34.98 -11.12 34.70
C ARG A 228 36.48 -11.26 34.32
N ILE A 229 36.83 -12.11 33.35
CA ILE A 229 38.21 -12.35 32.91
C ILE A 229 38.34 -11.94 31.43
N ILE A 230 39.25 -10.99 31.17
CA ILE A 230 39.37 -10.18 29.94
C ILE A 230 39.84 -10.98 28.69
N PHE A 231 40.19 -12.25 28.83
CA PHE A 231 40.64 -13.12 27.73
C PHE A 231 39.86 -14.44 27.64
N ASP A 232 38.60 -14.45 28.07
CA ASP A 232 37.71 -15.58 27.79
C ASP A 232 36.89 -15.27 26.51
N PRO A 233 37.36 -15.69 25.32
CA PRO A 233 36.63 -15.51 24.06
C PRO A 233 35.26 -16.22 24.06
N ASN A 234 34.96 -17.05 25.07
CA ASN A 234 33.74 -17.85 25.15
C ASN A 234 32.67 -17.30 26.11
N GLY A 235 32.86 -16.13 26.73
CA GLY A 235 31.97 -15.65 27.81
C GLY A 235 31.14 -14.40 27.54
N TYR A 236 31.27 -13.77 26.36
CA TYR A 236 30.44 -12.61 26.00
C TYR A 236 29.04 -13.04 25.63
N GLU A 237 28.03 -12.31 26.12
CA GLU A 237 26.64 -12.66 25.86
C GLU A 237 25.79 -11.42 25.60
N ILE A 238 24.77 -11.58 24.76
CA ILE A 238 23.81 -10.55 24.41
C ILE A 238 22.67 -10.58 25.40
N TYR A 239 22.41 -9.43 25.99
CA TYR A 239 21.30 -9.17 26.89
C TYR A 239 20.39 -8.11 26.28
N VAL A 240 19.15 -8.06 26.77
CA VAL A 240 18.19 -7.01 26.50
C VAL A 240 17.59 -6.51 27.81
N MET A 241 17.34 -5.21 27.90
CA MET A 241 16.61 -4.60 29.01
C MET A 241 15.59 -3.60 28.47
N ASN A 242 14.64 -3.18 29.31
CA ASN A 242 13.80 -2.02 29.01
C ASN A 242 14.68 -0.77 28.92
N ALA A 243 14.25 0.22 28.13
CA ALA A 243 14.97 1.49 27.95
C ALA A 243 15.19 2.31 29.24
N ASN A 244 14.53 1.93 30.34
CA ASN A 244 14.71 2.52 31.67
C ASN A 244 15.67 1.73 32.59
N GLY A 245 16.34 0.68 32.07
CA GLY A 245 17.28 -0.16 32.82
C GLY A 245 16.68 -1.38 33.52
N THR A 246 15.35 -1.58 33.45
CA THR A 246 14.67 -2.70 34.13
C THR A 246 14.52 -3.95 33.24
N ASN A 247 14.11 -5.09 33.80
CA ASN A 247 13.82 -6.33 33.07
C ASN A 247 14.97 -6.88 32.22
N ARG A 248 16.20 -6.80 32.75
CA ARG A 248 17.39 -7.39 32.13
C ARG A 248 17.21 -8.90 31.90
N THR A 249 17.32 -9.31 30.64
CA THR A 249 17.11 -10.68 30.15
C THR A 249 18.28 -11.10 29.25
N ARG A 250 18.80 -12.31 29.44
CA ARG A 250 19.84 -12.90 28.58
C ARG A 250 19.20 -13.47 27.31
N LEU A 251 19.67 -13.09 26.12
CA LEU A 251 19.18 -13.60 24.83
C LEU A 251 20.02 -14.75 24.29
N THR A 252 21.34 -14.68 24.47
CA THR A 252 22.27 -15.73 24.03
C THR A 252 22.83 -16.48 25.25
N ASN A 253 22.95 -17.80 25.13
CA ASN A 253 23.50 -18.64 26.18
C ASN A 253 24.11 -19.89 25.52
N ASN A 254 25.34 -19.75 25.04
CA ASN A 254 26.02 -20.80 24.31
C ASN A 254 27.50 -20.88 24.71
N SER A 255 28.28 -21.70 24.01
CA SER A 255 29.70 -21.95 24.33
C SER A 255 30.67 -21.08 23.53
N VAL A 256 30.19 -20.02 22.89
CA VAL A 256 30.98 -19.06 22.09
C VAL A 256 30.63 -17.64 22.52
N GLY A 257 31.55 -16.69 22.34
CA GLY A 257 31.29 -15.29 22.67
C GLY A 257 30.37 -14.62 21.64
N ASP A 258 29.31 -13.95 22.12
CA ASP A 258 28.35 -13.17 21.34
C ASP A 258 28.40 -11.68 21.74
N ALA A 259 28.64 -10.79 20.78
CA ALA A 259 28.86 -9.36 21.03
C ALA A 259 28.33 -8.44 19.92
N LEU A 260 28.37 -7.12 20.15
CA LEU A 260 28.07 -6.08 19.15
C LEU A 260 26.66 -6.19 18.53
N PRO A 261 25.58 -6.27 19.34
CA PRO A 261 24.23 -6.40 18.80
C PRO A 261 23.76 -5.12 18.08
N ALA A 262 23.05 -5.29 16.95
CA ALA A 262 22.35 -4.23 16.25
C ALA A 262 20.95 -4.68 15.79
N TRP A 263 19.94 -3.86 16.09
CA TRP A 263 18.55 -4.13 15.74
C TRP A 263 18.27 -3.92 14.25
N SER A 264 17.47 -4.82 13.66
CA SER A 264 16.88 -4.57 12.34
C SER A 264 15.93 -3.37 12.40
N PRO A 265 15.73 -2.62 11.30
CA PRO A 265 14.88 -1.42 11.30
C PRO A 265 13.42 -1.66 11.71
N ASP A 266 12.91 -2.87 11.47
CA ASP A 266 11.56 -3.31 11.87
C ASP A 266 11.49 -3.84 13.32
N GLY A 267 12.62 -3.95 14.02
CA GLY A 267 12.72 -4.45 15.38
C GLY A 267 12.52 -5.97 15.53
N ALA A 268 12.37 -6.70 14.44
CA ALA A 268 12.07 -8.14 14.45
C ALA A 268 13.31 -9.02 14.73
N ARG A 269 14.51 -8.54 14.37
CA ARG A 269 15.77 -9.31 14.43
C ARG A 269 16.91 -8.50 15.03
N LEU A 270 17.93 -9.23 15.46
CA LEU A 270 19.25 -8.71 15.84
C LEU A 270 20.30 -9.32 14.91
N VAL A 271 21.21 -8.49 14.40
CA VAL A 271 22.51 -8.94 13.89
C VAL A 271 23.54 -8.75 15.00
N PHE A 272 24.51 -9.65 15.10
CA PHE A 272 25.55 -9.59 16.09
C PHE A 272 26.79 -10.34 15.63
N THR A 273 27.92 -10.07 16.27
CA THR A 273 29.18 -10.79 16.06
C THR A 273 29.25 -11.99 16.99
N SER A 274 29.69 -13.13 16.48
CA SER A 274 29.86 -14.35 17.27
C SER A 274 31.07 -15.16 16.83
N ALA A 275 31.78 -15.77 17.78
CA ALA A 275 32.86 -16.69 17.45
C ALA A 275 32.33 -17.94 16.71
N VAL A 276 33.08 -18.42 15.72
CA VAL A 276 32.63 -19.50 14.82
C VAL A 276 32.62 -20.88 15.48
N ALA A 277 33.44 -21.06 16.52
CA ALA A 277 33.55 -22.27 17.34
C ALA A 277 34.13 -21.90 18.72
N PRO A 278 33.99 -22.78 19.74
CA PRO A 278 34.67 -22.58 21.01
C PRO A 278 36.17 -22.41 20.80
N ASP A 279 36.77 -21.47 21.53
CA ASP A 279 38.20 -21.12 21.47
C ASP A 279 38.68 -20.58 20.11
N SER A 280 37.75 -20.24 19.20
CA SER A 280 38.10 -19.56 17.95
C SER A 280 38.30 -18.07 18.18
N GLU A 281 39.38 -17.53 17.60
CA GLU A 281 39.62 -16.08 17.51
C GLU A 281 38.88 -15.46 16.32
N ASP A 282 38.31 -16.28 15.43
CA ASP A 282 37.56 -15.84 14.26
C ASP A 282 36.09 -15.62 14.61
N THR A 283 35.56 -14.49 14.17
CA THR A 283 34.15 -14.12 14.38
C THR A 283 33.41 -13.92 13.07
N ASP A 284 32.13 -14.28 13.05
CA ASP A 284 31.23 -13.96 11.94
C ASP A 284 30.02 -13.19 12.42
N LEU A 285 29.26 -12.67 11.46
CA LEU A 285 27.94 -12.12 11.71
C LEU A 285 26.92 -13.24 11.83
N PHE A 286 26.07 -13.14 12.84
CA PHE A 286 24.93 -14.00 13.06
C PHE A 286 23.66 -13.17 13.17
N LEU A 287 22.54 -13.79 12.82
CA LEU A 287 21.20 -13.26 12.98
C LEU A 287 20.44 -14.07 14.01
N MET A 288 19.61 -13.41 14.81
CA MET A 288 18.60 -14.05 15.64
C MET A 288 17.33 -13.20 15.66
N ASN A 289 16.21 -13.80 16.05
CA ASN A 289 15.00 -13.07 16.37
C ASN A 289 15.21 -12.17 17.60
N ALA A 290 14.39 -11.14 17.73
CA ALA A 290 14.37 -10.21 18.86
C ALA A 290 14.17 -10.86 20.25
N ASP A 291 13.74 -12.13 20.29
CA ASP A 291 13.55 -12.95 21.50
C ASP A 291 14.72 -13.91 21.76
N GLY A 292 15.77 -13.89 20.94
CA GLY A 292 16.94 -14.77 21.02
C GLY A 292 16.81 -16.09 20.27
N SER A 293 15.64 -16.39 19.67
CA SER A 293 15.43 -17.62 18.89
C SER A 293 16.02 -17.53 17.47
N ASN A 294 16.09 -18.67 16.77
CA ASN A 294 16.50 -18.76 15.36
C ASN A 294 17.89 -18.15 15.05
N ARG A 295 18.89 -18.46 15.90
CA ARG A 295 20.28 -18.10 15.65
C ARG A 295 20.79 -18.74 14.35
N THR A 296 21.25 -17.94 13.41
CA THR A 296 21.73 -18.35 12.09
C THR A 296 23.00 -17.59 11.71
N ARG A 297 23.99 -18.28 11.12
CA ARG A 297 25.24 -17.68 10.63
C ARG A 297 24.97 -16.95 9.32
N LEU A 298 25.38 -15.69 9.22
CA LEU A 298 25.17 -14.82 8.05
C LEU A 298 26.39 -14.76 7.15
N THR A 299 27.59 -14.65 7.74
CA THR A 299 28.87 -14.63 7.02
C THR A 299 29.70 -15.86 7.38
N SER A 300 30.62 -16.25 6.49
CA SER A 300 31.43 -17.46 6.66
C SER A 300 32.79 -17.34 5.98
N ALA A 301 33.34 -16.13 5.92
CA ALA A 301 34.68 -15.91 5.39
C ALA A 301 35.72 -16.38 6.42
N ASN A 302 36.96 -16.65 6.00
CA ASN A 302 38.05 -17.01 6.92
C ASN A 302 38.69 -15.77 7.56
N THR A 303 37.89 -14.76 7.87
CA THR A 303 38.30 -13.47 8.41
C THR A 303 37.28 -12.99 9.43
N SER A 304 37.73 -12.28 10.46
CA SER A 304 36.85 -11.82 11.53
C SER A 304 35.97 -10.65 11.10
N ASP A 305 34.65 -10.81 11.26
CA ASP A 305 33.63 -9.81 10.97
C ASP A 305 33.12 -9.15 12.25
N ALA A 306 33.08 -7.81 12.27
CA ALA A 306 32.70 -7.02 13.43
C ALA A 306 31.92 -5.73 13.08
N PHE A 307 31.31 -5.13 14.11
CA PHE A 307 30.58 -3.86 14.05
C PHE A 307 29.48 -3.80 12.96
N PRO A 308 28.53 -4.74 12.98
CA PRO A 308 27.46 -4.75 11.98
C PRO A 308 26.47 -3.60 12.17
N ALA A 309 26.03 -3.00 11.07
CA ALA A 309 24.94 -2.01 11.03
C ALA A 309 23.97 -2.28 9.88
N TRP A 310 22.68 -2.15 10.14
CA TRP A 310 21.63 -2.39 9.15
C TRP A 310 21.47 -1.19 8.21
N SER A 311 21.20 -1.47 6.93
CA SER A 311 20.68 -0.45 6.02
C SER A 311 19.28 -0.01 6.44
N PRO A 312 18.85 1.24 6.15
CA PRO A 312 17.56 1.76 6.59
C PRO A 312 16.35 0.98 6.08
N ASP A 313 16.48 0.36 4.90
CA ASP A 313 15.47 -0.51 4.29
C ASP A 313 15.47 -1.95 4.83
N GLY A 314 16.42 -2.31 5.71
CA GLY A 314 16.57 -3.63 6.30
C GLY A 314 17.09 -4.72 5.35
N THR A 315 17.49 -4.37 4.13
CA THR A 315 17.88 -5.36 3.10
C THR A 315 19.36 -5.73 3.13
N LYS A 316 20.20 -4.89 3.74
CA LYS A 316 21.66 -5.03 3.77
C LYS A 316 22.23 -4.80 5.17
N ILE A 317 23.44 -5.31 5.37
CA ILE A 317 24.25 -5.10 6.58
C ILE A 317 25.64 -4.66 6.14
N VAL A 318 26.11 -3.51 6.63
CA VAL A 318 27.52 -3.09 6.53
C VAL A 318 28.28 -3.55 7.77
N TYR A 319 29.54 -3.91 7.62
CA TYR A 319 30.38 -4.41 8.70
C TYR A 319 31.86 -4.21 8.36
N ALA A 320 32.72 -4.29 9.38
CA ALA A 320 34.17 -4.31 9.23
C ALA A 320 34.66 -5.77 9.15
N SER A 321 35.56 -6.07 8.22
CA SER A 321 36.19 -7.39 8.09
C SER A 321 37.65 -7.25 7.69
N ALA A 322 38.50 -8.16 8.16
CA ALA A 322 39.88 -8.22 7.69
C ALA A 322 39.93 -8.69 6.24
N ASP A 323 40.76 -8.06 5.41
CA ASP A 323 41.06 -8.53 4.06
C ASP A 323 41.99 -9.75 4.14
N PRO A 324 41.63 -10.92 3.57
CA PRO A 324 42.41 -12.14 3.70
C PRO A 324 43.82 -12.07 3.09
N ALA A 325 44.09 -11.11 2.20
CA ALA A 325 45.37 -10.99 1.51
C ALA A 325 46.31 -9.98 2.18
N THR A 326 45.76 -9.00 2.90
CA THR A 326 46.52 -7.88 3.47
C THR A 326 46.42 -7.76 4.98
N GLU A 327 45.52 -8.52 5.62
CA GLU A 327 45.15 -8.44 7.05
C GLU A 327 44.64 -7.05 7.49
N GLN A 328 44.43 -6.13 6.54
CA GLN A 328 43.88 -4.81 6.81
C GLN A 328 42.36 -4.87 6.96
N VAL A 329 41.82 -4.15 7.94
CA VAL A 329 40.38 -4.12 8.18
C VAL A 329 39.72 -3.11 7.27
N GLU A 330 38.71 -3.56 6.54
CA GLU A 330 38.00 -2.81 5.51
C GLU A 330 36.49 -3.00 5.70
N LEU A 331 35.71 -2.14 5.06
CA LEU A 331 34.25 -2.18 5.15
C LEU A 331 33.66 -3.03 4.04
N PHE A 332 32.74 -3.89 4.42
CA PHE A 332 32.01 -4.78 3.52
C PHE A 332 30.51 -4.61 3.70
N VAL A 333 29.75 -4.94 2.66
CA VAL A 333 28.29 -5.02 2.72
C VAL A 333 27.81 -6.39 2.24
N THR A 334 26.85 -6.96 2.96
CA THR A 334 26.18 -8.22 2.63
C THR A 334 24.66 -8.07 2.67
N ASN A 335 23.94 -9.02 2.07
CA ASN A 335 22.47 -9.06 2.08
C ASN A 335 21.96 -9.68 3.39
N SER A 336 20.92 -9.09 3.99
CA SER A 336 20.39 -9.50 5.31
C SER A 336 19.54 -10.77 5.30
N ALA A 337 19.16 -11.27 4.12
CA ALA A 337 18.41 -12.50 3.95
C ALA A 337 19.31 -13.77 3.94
N GLY A 338 20.64 -13.60 3.87
CA GLY A 338 21.58 -14.70 3.63
C GLY A 338 21.44 -15.29 2.22
N GLY A 339 22.31 -16.26 1.89
CA GLY A 339 22.20 -17.05 0.66
C GLY A 339 22.81 -16.43 -0.60
N GLY A 340 24.12 -16.62 -0.79
CA GLY A 340 24.70 -16.87 -2.12
C GLY A 340 25.37 -15.72 -2.88
N SER A 341 25.34 -14.47 -2.40
CA SER A 341 26.14 -13.38 -2.98
C SER A 341 27.37 -13.12 -2.11
N ALA A 342 28.54 -13.03 -2.74
CA ALA A 342 29.76 -12.64 -2.04
C ALA A 342 29.59 -11.23 -1.45
N PRO A 343 30.09 -10.96 -0.24
CA PRO A 343 30.15 -9.61 0.30
C PRO A 343 30.84 -8.64 -0.67
N VAL A 344 30.34 -7.41 -0.73
CA VAL A 344 30.94 -6.36 -1.56
C VAL A 344 31.83 -5.49 -0.67
N ARG A 345 33.10 -5.39 -1.02
CA ARG A 345 34.06 -4.48 -0.37
C ARG A 345 33.77 -3.03 -0.77
N LEU A 346 33.64 -2.14 0.21
CA LEU A 346 33.33 -0.72 0.04
C LEU A 346 34.56 0.18 0.12
N THR A 347 35.54 -0.18 0.94
CA THR A 347 36.78 0.57 1.12
C THR A 347 37.97 -0.28 0.67
N ASN A 348 38.96 0.35 0.04
CA ASN A 348 40.17 -0.32 -0.43
C ASN A 348 41.33 0.67 -0.40
N ASN A 349 41.98 0.78 0.75
CA ASN A 349 43.10 1.70 0.96
C ASN A 349 44.16 1.05 1.86
N SER A 350 45.21 1.81 2.20
CA SER A 350 46.33 1.29 3.01
C SER A 350 46.12 1.48 4.51
N ALA A 351 44.95 1.95 4.95
CA ALA A 351 44.61 2.19 6.34
C ALA A 351 43.45 1.28 6.76
N VAL A 352 43.27 1.14 8.08
CA VAL A 352 42.17 0.37 8.65
C VAL A 352 40.90 1.22 8.75
N ASP A 353 39.77 0.66 8.35
CA ASP A 353 38.46 1.29 8.36
C ASP A 353 37.51 0.52 9.29
N TRP A 354 36.94 1.21 10.29
CA TRP A 354 36.17 0.61 11.39
C TRP A 354 34.85 1.33 11.66
N PHE A 355 33.98 0.68 12.45
CA PHE A 355 32.74 1.24 13.01
C PHE A 355 31.79 1.86 11.98
N PRO A 356 31.39 1.13 10.93
CA PRO A 356 30.46 1.67 9.95
C PRO A 356 29.06 1.84 10.55
N ASP A 357 28.35 2.88 10.14
CA ASP A 357 26.93 3.09 10.45
C ASP A 357 26.19 3.70 9.26
N TRP A 358 24.94 3.31 9.06
CA TRP A 358 24.12 3.79 7.95
C TRP A 358 23.35 5.06 8.33
N GLN A 359 23.36 6.04 7.44
CA GLN A 359 22.50 7.20 7.54
C GLN A 359 21.06 6.75 7.36
N ALA A 360 20.25 6.99 8.40
CA ALA A 360 18.82 6.88 8.28
C ALA A 360 18.33 7.86 7.21
N VAL A 361 17.72 7.33 6.14
CA VAL A 361 16.98 8.15 5.20
C VAL A 361 15.55 8.09 5.66
N ALA A 362 14.93 9.26 5.82
CA ALA A 362 13.50 9.34 6.07
C ALA A 362 12.81 8.43 5.05
N SER A 363 12.25 7.31 5.51
CA SER A 363 11.40 6.51 4.65
C SER A 363 10.31 7.46 4.17
N LEU A 364 10.05 7.45 2.86
CA LEU A 364 8.87 8.13 2.34
C LEU A 364 7.70 7.70 3.23
N PRO A 365 6.85 8.63 3.71
CA PRO A 365 5.70 8.26 4.53
C PRO A 365 4.99 7.10 3.84
N PRO A 366 4.58 6.04 4.59
CA PRO A 366 4.05 4.82 4.00
C PRO A 366 3.04 5.20 2.93
N ALA A 367 3.28 4.72 1.70
CA ALA A 367 2.50 5.12 0.55
C ALA A 367 1.01 4.98 0.89
N ASN A 368 0.21 5.99 0.57
CA ASN A 368 -1.23 5.92 0.75
C ASN A 368 -1.76 4.84 -0.22
N THR A 369 -1.90 3.61 0.25
CA THR A 369 -2.29 2.47 -0.59
C THR A 369 -3.70 2.02 -0.29
N ILE A 370 -4.43 1.55 -1.30
CA ILE A 370 -5.66 0.77 -1.16
C ILE A 370 -5.43 -0.63 -1.74
N GLN A 371 -5.78 -1.67 -0.97
CA GLN A 371 -5.58 -3.07 -1.36
C GLN A 371 -6.56 -3.99 -0.64
N PHE A 372 -6.75 -5.22 -1.14
CA PHE A 372 -7.50 -6.24 -0.41
C PHE A 372 -6.84 -6.58 0.93
N SER A 373 -7.64 -6.86 1.95
CA SER A 373 -7.13 -7.28 3.28
C SER A 373 -6.39 -8.61 3.24
N ALA A 374 -6.72 -9.47 2.28
CA ALA A 374 -6.10 -10.76 2.05
C ALA A 374 -5.96 -11.04 0.54
N ALA A 375 -5.01 -11.91 0.18
CA ALA A 375 -4.89 -12.41 -1.19
C ALA A 375 -6.02 -13.40 -1.55
N THR A 376 -6.64 -14.01 -0.55
CA THR A 376 -7.70 -15.01 -0.69
C THR A 376 -8.84 -14.75 0.29
N PHE A 377 -10.08 -14.87 -0.20
CA PHE A 377 -11.33 -14.86 0.58
C PHE A 377 -12.04 -16.19 0.42
N GLN A 378 -12.89 -16.56 1.38
CA GLN A 378 -13.71 -17.77 1.30
C GLN A 378 -15.14 -17.45 1.71
N ALA A 379 -16.10 -18.09 1.05
CA ALA A 379 -17.50 -18.04 1.42
C ALA A 379 -18.19 -19.34 1.03
N ASP A 380 -19.19 -19.73 1.82
CA ASP A 380 -20.08 -20.84 1.47
C ASP A 380 -21.24 -20.28 0.64
N GLU A 381 -21.67 -21.00 -0.39
CA GLU A 381 -22.71 -20.53 -1.32
C GLU A 381 -24.05 -20.23 -0.62
N THR A 382 -24.34 -20.90 0.51
CA THR A 382 -25.53 -20.67 1.35
C THR A 382 -25.61 -19.26 1.96
N LEU A 383 -24.50 -18.52 2.03
CA LEU A 383 -24.45 -17.20 2.66
C LEU A 383 -25.11 -16.11 1.81
N GLU A 384 -25.63 -16.44 0.61
CA GLU A 384 -26.15 -15.55 -0.42
C GLU A 384 -25.15 -14.52 -0.95
N ARG A 385 -24.09 -14.20 -0.20
CA ARG A 385 -23.08 -13.19 -0.53
C ARG A 385 -21.75 -13.45 0.18
N ALA A 386 -20.65 -13.20 -0.52
CA ALA A 386 -19.31 -13.12 0.07
C ALA A 386 -18.99 -11.66 0.44
N THR A 387 -18.43 -11.43 1.63
CA THR A 387 -17.96 -10.10 2.05
C THR A 387 -16.47 -9.96 1.75
N ILE A 388 -16.10 -8.92 0.98
CA ILE A 388 -14.73 -8.64 0.58
C ILE A 388 -14.26 -7.36 1.27
N THR A 389 -13.24 -7.49 2.10
CA THR A 389 -12.66 -6.37 2.85
C THR A 389 -11.48 -5.75 2.11
N VAL A 390 -11.47 -4.43 2.04
CA VAL A 390 -10.42 -3.61 1.41
C VAL A 390 -9.85 -2.66 2.46
N MET A 391 -8.53 -2.65 2.59
CA MET A 391 -7.81 -1.81 3.53
C MET A 391 -7.16 -0.62 2.85
N ARG A 392 -7.02 0.46 3.62
CA ARG A 392 -6.29 1.65 3.26
C ARG A 392 -5.12 1.88 4.22
N GLY A 393 -3.91 1.95 3.69
CA GLY A 393 -2.66 2.20 4.42
C GLY A 393 -2.15 3.62 4.24
N GLY A 394 -1.16 4.01 5.05
CA GLY A 394 -0.55 5.33 5.00
C GLY A 394 -1.37 6.41 5.72
N ASN A 395 -1.39 7.62 5.17
CA ASN A 395 -2.19 8.73 5.68
C ASN A 395 -3.64 8.64 5.18
N VAL A 396 -4.56 8.35 6.10
CA VAL A 396 -5.99 8.20 5.85
C VAL A 396 -6.82 9.47 6.09
N SER A 397 -6.19 10.63 6.32
CA SER A 397 -6.90 11.85 6.77
C SER A 397 -7.86 12.46 5.74
N ALA A 398 -7.69 12.18 4.44
CA ALA A 398 -8.56 12.64 3.37
C ALA A 398 -9.45 11.49 2.86
N ALA A 399 -10.59 11.77 2.23
CA ALA A 399 -11.38 10.73 1.58
C ALA A 399 -10.64 10.07 0.40
N ALA A 400 -11.00 8.84 0.06
CA ALA A 400 -10.45 8.13 -1.09
C ALA A 400 -11.49 7.20 -1.72
N THR A 401 -11.27 6.81 -2.97
CA THR A 401 -12.11 5.85 -3.69
C THR A 401 -11.27 4.83 -4.45
N VAL A 402 -11.83 3.66 -4.70
CA VAL A 402 -11.26 2.64 -5.59
C VAL A 402 -12.40 1.94 -6.31
N GLU A 403 -12.22 1.62 -7.58
CA GLU A 403 -13.14 0.74 -8.29
C GLU A 403 -12.82 -0.72 -7.97
N TYR A 404 -13.85 -1.54 -7.85
CA TYR A 404 -13.70 -3.00 -7.72
C TYR A 404 -14.46 -3.70 -8.85
N SER A 405 -13.95 -4.86 -9.27
CA SER A 405 -14.66 -5.75 -10.19
C SER A 405 -14.39 -7.22 -9.91
N THR A 406 -15.37 -8.09 -10.16
CA THR A 406 -15.10 -9.50 -10.49
C THR A 406 -14.46 -9.56 -11.89
N ILE A 407 -13.57 -10.53 -12.10
CA ILE A 407 -13.00 -10.81 -13.42
C ILE A 407 -13.71 -12.04 -13.97
N ASP A 408 -14.72 -11.79 -14.78
CA ASP A 408 -15.60 -12.82 -15.31
C ASP A 408 -14.96 -13.50 -16.54
N ASP A 409 -15.22 -14.80 -16.73
CA ASP A 409 -14.82 -15.51 -17.94
C ASP A 409 -15.73 -15.10 -19.11
N PRO A 410 -15.18 -14.68 -20.27
CA PRO A 410 -15.97 -14.26 -21.43
C PRO A 410 -16.65 -15.41 -22.20
N ALA A 411 -16.42 -16.68 -21.84
CA ALA A 411 -17.15 -17.79 -22.43
C ALA A 411 -18.64 -17.72 -22.08
N ALA A 412 -19.52 -18.14 -23.00
CA ALA A 412 -20.97 -18.22 -22.75
C ALA A 412 -21.27 -18.90 -21.41
N VAL A 413 -22.29 -18.42 -20.68
CA VAL A 413 -22.73 -18.94 -19.37
C VAL A 413 -22.68 -20.47 -19.33
N ARG A 414 -21.85 -21.03 -18.46
CA ARG A 414 -21.65 -22.48 -18.30
C ARG A 414 -22.10 -22.92 -16.92
N CYS A 415 -23.42 -23.04 -16.72
CA CYS A 415 -23.97 -23.56 -15.47
C CYS A 415 -24.05 -25.10 -15.46
N ASP A 416 -23.29 -25.77 -16.34
CA ASP A 416 -23.25 -27.22 -16.46
C ASP A 416 -21.84 -27.76 -16.22
N ALA A 417 -21.56 -28.14 -14.97
CA ALA A 417 -20.26 -28.70 -14.55
C ALA A 417 -19.79 -29.95 -15.34
N ILE A 418 -20.67 -30.61 -16.10
CA ILE A 418 -20.38 -31.90 -16.77
C ILE A 418 -19.66 -31.73 -18.13
N SER A 419 -19.75 -30.58 -18.80
CA SER A 419 -19.20 -30.40 -20.16
C SER A 419 -17.90 -29.58 -20.24
N VAL A 420 -17.39 -29.09 -19.10
CA VAL A 420 -16.27 -28.14 -19.06
C VAL A 420 -14.91 -28.76 -18.76
N THR A 421 -13.90 -28.37 -19.54
CA THR A 421 -12.50 -28.78 -19.43
C THR A 421 -11.72 -28.05 -18.30
N SER A 422 -12.40 -27.41 -17.35
CA SER A 422 -11.77 -26.64 -16.26
C SER A 422 -12.56 -26.75 -14.95
N PRO A 423 -12.46 -27.89 -14.24
CA PRO A 423 -12.99 -28.03 -12.89
C PRO A 423 -12.35 -27.01 -11.93
N GLY A 424 -13.16 -26.30 -11.14
CA GLY A 424 -12.72 -25.35 -10.09
C GLY A 424 -12.77 -23.85 -10.45
N ALA A 425 -13.37 -23.48 -11.59
CA ALA A 425 -13.62 -22.09 -11.95
C ALA A 425 -15.11 -21.77 -11.80
N ALA A 426 -15.42 -20.67 -11.10
CA ALA A 426 -16.78 -20.17 -10.98
C ALA A 426 -17.14 -19.26 -12.17
N TYR A 427 -18.37 -19.35 -12.63
CA TYR A 427 -18.97 -18.61 -13.74
C TYR A 427 -20.01 -17.60 -13.26
N ALA A 428 -19.91 -16.38 -13.80
CA ALA A 428 -20.89 -15.34 -13.55
C ALA A 428 -22.28 -15.78 -14.05
N ARG A 429 -23.29 -15.61 -13.19
CA ARG A 429 -24.71 -16.03 -13.31
C ARG A 429 -25.01 -17.48 -12.95
N CYS A 430 -23.99 -18.30 -12.67
CA CYS A 430 -24.18 -19.66 -12.17
C CYS A 430 -23.85 -19.73 -10.68
N ASP A 431 -22.71 -19.18 -10.28
CA ASP A 431 -22.19 -19.35 -8.91
C ASP A 431 -22.09 -17.99 -8.19
N TYR A 432 -22.01 -16.90 -8.95
CA TYR A 432 -22.00 -15.53 -8.44
C TYR A 432 -22.58 -14.53 -9.44
N ALA A 433 -22.98 -13.36 -8.95
CA ALA A 433 -23.34 -12.23 -9.81
C ALA A 433 -22.15 -11.29 -10.05
N THR A 434 -21.95 -10.87 -11.30
CA THR A 434 -20.96 -9.87 -11.69
C THR A 434 -21.05 -8.66 -10.78
N SER A 435 -19.94 -8.33 -10.10
CA SER A 435 -19.89 -7.27 -9.11
C SER A 435 -18.89 -6.23 -9.54
N ILE A 436 -19.39 -5.06 -9.92
CA ILE A 436 -18.59 -3.89 -10.31
C ILE A 436 -19.17 -2.62 -9.70
N ASP A 437 -18.37 -1.85 -8.98
CA ASP A 437 -18.77 -0.54 -8.45
C ASP A 437 -17.54 0.26 -7.96
N THR A 438 -17.78 1.44 -7.39
CA THR A 438 -16.78 2.25 -6.68
C THR A 438 -16.95 2.12 -5.17
N LEU A 439 -15.92 1.64 -4.49
CA LEU A 439 -15.83 1.63 -3.04
C LEU A 439 -15.28 2.99 -2.55
N SER A 440 -15.92 3.58 -1.54
CA SER A 440 -15.53 4.87 -0.97
C SER A 440 -15.07 4.75 0.47
N PHE A 441 -14.01 5.47 0.81
CA PHE A 441 -13.47 5.63 2.17
C PHE A 441 -13.71 7.07 2.64
N ALA A 442 -14.38 7.23 3.77
CA ALA A 442 -14.46 8.51 4.44
C ALA A 442 -13.08 8.95 4.97
N ALA A 443 -12.92 10.24 5.25
CA ALA A 443 -11.73 10.75 5.95
C ALA A 443 -11.57 10.02 7.30
N GLY A 444 -10.37 9.48 7.56
CA GLY A 444 -10.06 8.68 8.76
C GLY A 444 -10.44 7.21 8.65
N GLN A 445 -11.13 6.77 7.59
CA GLN A 445 -11.55 5.38 7.43
C GLN A 445 -10.42 4.53 6.82
N ALA A 446 -9.96 3.54 7.58
CA ALA A 446 -8.89 2.62 7.17
C ALA A 446 -9.40 1.32 6.52
N GLU A 447 -10.69 1.04 6.62
CA GLU A 447 -11.30 -0.20 6.12
C GLU A 447 -12.69 0.07 5.53
N ALA A 448 -12.99 -0.57 4.40
CA ALA A 448 -14.33 -0.61 3.81
C ALA A 448 -14.52 -1.97 3.11
N SER A 449 -15.78 -2.36 2.91
CA SER A 449 -16.09 -3.67 2.32
C SER A 449 -17.18 -3.55 1.25
N PHE A 450 -17.16 -4.48 0.31
CA PHE A 450 -18.24 -4.71 -0.64
C PHE A 450 -18.65 -6.19 -0.61
N THR A 451 -19.75 -6.52 -1.27
CA THR A 451 -20.25 -7.89 -1.34
C THR A 451 -20.28 -8.40 -2.77
N VAL A 452 -19.94 -9.68 -2.96
CA VAL A 452 -20.17 -10.42 -4.20
C VAL A 452 -21.39 -11.33 -3.96
N PRO A 453 -22.53 -11.12 -4.64
CA PRO A 453 -23.68 -12.01 -4.51
C PRO A 453 -23.33 -13.41 -5.00
N LEU A 454 -23.66 -14.41 -4.20
CA LEU A 454 -23.51 -15.83 -4.50
C LEU A 454 -24.85 -16.40 -4.99
N ILE A 455 -24.77 -17.37 -5.87
CA ILE A 455 -25.90 -18.08 -6.45
C ILE A 455 -25.75 -19.52 -5.95
N ASN A 456 -26.67 -19.93 -5.08
CA ASN A 456 -26.70 -21.29 -4.53
C ASN A 456 -27.56 -22.16 -5.45
N ASP A 457 -27.08 -23.35 -5.75
CA ASP A 457 -27.83 -24.33 -6.53
C ASP A 457 -27.94 -25.70 -5.84
N ALA A 458 -28.01 -26.81 -6.59
CA ALA A 458 -28.04 -28.16 -6.00
C ALA A 458 -27.09 -29.12 -6.71
N HIS A 459 -26.16 -28.59 -7.49
CA HIS A 459 -25.11 -29.35 -8.14
C HIS A 459 -23.97 -29.54 -7.14
N LEU A 460 -23.53 -30.79 -7.00
CA LEU A 460 -22.34 -31.07 -6.20
C LEU A 460 -21.10 -30.63 -6.97
N GLU A 461 -20.44 -29.60 -6.47
CA GLU A 461 -19.28 -28.98 -7.12
C GLU A 461 -18.06 -28.97 -6.19
N PRO A 462 -16.83 -29.13 -6.72
CA PRO A 462 -15.63 -28.86 -5.95
C PRO A 462 -15.53 -27.35 -5.64
N PRO A 463 -14.71 -26.91 -4.67
CA PRO A 463 -14.51 -25.48 -4.42
C PRO A 463 -14.10 -24.73 -5.69
N GLU A 464 -14.79 -23.63 -5.94
CA GLU A 464 -14.64 -22.85 -7.16
C GLU A 464 -14.04 -21.49 -6.88
N THR A 465 -13.44 -20.85 -7.89
CA THR A 465 -12.70 -19.60 -7.70
C THR A 465 -13.16 -18.46 -8.60
N VAL A 466 -13.29 -17.28 -8.00
CA VAL A 466 -13.58 -16.00 -8.66
C VAL A 466 -12.39 -15.06 -8.46
N ARG A 467 -11.88 -14.45 -9.53
CA ARG A 467 -10.84 -13.42 -9.42
C ARG A 467 -11.46 -12.05 -9.17
N LEU A 468 -10.84 -11.29 -8.28
CA LEU A 468 -11.23 -9.93 -7.90
C LEU A 468 -10.14 -8.94 -8.29
N LYS A 469 -10.53 -7.72 -8.66
CA LYS A 469 -9.62 -6.65 -9.07
C LYS A 469 -10.00 -5.32 -8.45
N LEU A 470 -9.00 -4.55 -8.04
CA LEU A 470 -9.11 -3.13 -7.75
C LEU A 470 -8.51 -2.31 -8.90
N SER A 471 -9.14 -1.19 -9.23
CA SER A 471 -8.68 -0.27 -10.29
C SER A 471 -9.01 1.19 -9.98
N ASN A 472 -8.39 2.09 -10.75
CA ASN A 472 -8.70 3.53 -10.75
C ASN A 472 -8.78 4.16 -9.35
N PRO A 473 -7.77 3.98 -8.47
CA PRO A 473 -7.80 4.59 -7.15
C PRO A 473 -7.73 6.12 -7.26
N SER A 474 -8.39 6.81 -6.33
CA SER A 474 -8.32 8.26 -6.15
C SER A 474 -8.08 8.57 -4.68
N GLY A 475 -7.15 9.50 -4.38
CA GLY A 475 -6.73 9.81 -3.02
C GLY A 475 -5.77 8.77 -2.39
N ALA A 476 -5.33 7.79 -3.18
CA ALA A 476 -4.38 6.73 -2.85
C ALA A 476 -3.83 6.08 -4.14
N THR A 477 -2.86 5.19 -4.02
CA THR A 477 -2.38 4.27 -5.08
C THR A 477 -2.85 2.83 -4.77
N LEU A 478 -2.79 1.92 -5.74
CA LEU A 478 -3.03 0.50 -5.45
C LEU A 478 -1.85 -0.08 -4.65
N GLY A 479 -2.15 -0.90 -3.64
CA GLY A 479 -1.14 -1.69 -2.92
C GLY A 479 -0.80 -2.99 -3.65
N ALA A 480 0.03 -3.82 -3.00
CA ALA A 480 0.51 -5.08 -3.58
C ALA A 480 -0.65 -6.06 -3.86
N ASN A 481 -1.65 -6.10 -2.97
CA ASN A 481 -2.85 -6.92 -3.15
C ASN A 481 -3.93 -6.15 -3.93
N SER A 482 -3.64 -5.74 -5.17
CA SER A 482 -4.62 -5.13 -6.07
C SER A 482 -5.53 -6.16 -6.76
N THR A 483 -5.22 -7.44 -6.62
CA THR A 483 -6.03 -8.58 -7.06
C THR A 483 -6.14 -9.58 -5.92
N ALA A 484 -7.27 -10.28 -5.83
CA ALA A 484 -7.49 -11.36 -4.86
C ALA A 484 -8.32 -12.48 -5.48
N THR A 485 -8.39 -13.63 -4.83
CA THR A 485 -9.24 -14.76 -5.22
C THR A 485 -10.30 -14.99 -4.15
N LEU A 486 -11.57 -15.07 -4.54
CA LEU A 486 -12.64 -15.59 -3.71
C LEU A 486 -12.83 -17.08 -4.04
N THR A 487 -12.77 -17.93 -3.03
CA THR A 487 -13.16 -19.34 -3.12
C THR A 487 -14.60 -19.51 -2.63
N ILE A 488 -15.45 -20.10 -3.46
CA ILE A 488 -16.83 -20.45 -3.13
C ILE A 488 -16.86 -21.94 -2.82
N ASN A 489 -17.32 -22.30 -1.61
CA ASN A 489 -17.49 -23.69 -1.22
C ASN A 489 -18.95 -24.11 -1.44
N SER A 490 -19.12 -25.28 -2.07
CA SER A 490 -20.44 -25.89 -2.21
C SER A 490 -20.94 -26.49 -0.89
N ASP A 491 -22.24 -26.40 -0.63
CA ASP A 491 -22.88 -26.99 0.56
C ASP A 491 -23.46 -28.38 0.32
N GLU A 492 -23.54 -28.81 -0.95
CA GLU A 492 -24.02 -30.12 -1.32
C GLU A 492 -23.10 -31.22 -0.79
N THR A 493 -23.72 -32.19 -0.14
CA THR A 493 -23.06 -33.45 0.21
C THR A 493 -23.71 -34.65 -0.49
N THR A 494 -24.89 -34.45 -1.10
CA THR A 494 -25.65 -35.46 -1.87
C THR A 494 -26.58 -34.79 -2.91
N VAL A 495 -26.85 -35.46 -4.04
CA VAL A 495 -27.57 -34.92 -5.23
C VAL A 495 -29.12 -34.91 -5.09
N LEU A 496 -29.68 -34.94 -3.86
CA LEU A 496 -31.12 -35.20 -3.64
C LEU A 496 -31.88 -34.06 -2.96
N VAL A 497 -31.45 -32.81 -3.14
CA VAL A 497 -32.23 -31.61 -2.74
C VAL A 497 -32.91 -30.97 -3.94
N PRO A 498 -34.15 -30.45 -3.81
CA PRO A 498 -34.78 -29.63 -4.85
C PRO A 498 -33.91 -28.40 -5.11
N ASN A 499 -33.51 -28.18 -6.36
CA ASN A 499 -32.61 -27.08 -6.69
C ASN A 499 -33.22 -25.71 -6.30
N PRO A 500 -32.57 -24.95 -5.40
CA PRO A 500 -33.02 -23.63 -4.94
C PRO A 500 -33.30 -22.64 -6.07
N ILE A 501 -32.65 -22.81 -7.23
CA ILE A 501 -32.87 -22.01 -8.44
C ILE A 501 -34.33 -22.03 -8.91
N PHE A 502 -35.06 -23.11 -8.62
CA PHE A 502 -36.46 -23.25 -8.98
C PHE A 502 -37.41 -22.57 -8.00
N GLY A 503 -36.93 -22.07 -6.86
CA GLY A 503 -37.72 -21.40 -5.84
C GLY A 503 -38.19 -20.00 -6.25
N SER A 504 -39.36 -19.59 -5.75
CA SER A 504 -39.83 -18.21 -5.91
C SER A 504 -38.90 -17.15 -5.29
N PRO A 505 -38.26 -17.37 -4.12
CA PRO A 505 -37.24 -16.46 -3.58
C PRO A 505 -36.09 -16.21 -4.54
N PHE A 506 -35.51 -17.28 -5.09
CA PHE A 506 -34.45 -17.19 -6.09
C PHE A 506 -34.91 -16.40 -7.31
N PHE A 507 -36.06 -16.77 -7.89
CA PHE A 507 -36.62 -16.11 -9.07
C PHE A 507 -36.78 -14.60 -8.89
N VAL A 508 -37.30 -14.15 -7.73
CA VAL A 508 -37.47 -12.72 -7.46
C VAL A 508 -36.10 -12.06 -7.28
N ARG A 509 -35.22 -12.64 -6.45
CA ARG A 509 -33.87 -12.10 -6.20
C ARG A 509 -33.08 -11.95 -7.51
N GLN A 510 -33.15 -12.93 -8.40
CA GLN A 510 -32.44 -12.91 -9.67
C GLN A 510 -32.84 -11.73 -10.56
N GLN A 511 -34.11 -11.29 -10.52
CA GLN A 511 -34.52 -10.08 -11.25
C GLN A 511 -33.84 -8.81 -10.72
N TYR A 512 -33.65 -8.70 -9.41
CA TYR A 512 -32.92 -7.58 -8.82
C TYR A 512 -31.45 -7.59 -9.22
N LEU A 513 -30.81 -8.76 -9.20
CA LEU A 513 -29.40 -8.91 -9.60
C LEU A 513 -29.19 -8.65 -11.11
N ASP A 514 -30.07 -9.14 -11.98
CA ASP A 514 -29.89 -8.98 -13.43
C ASP A 514 -30.26 -7.59 -13.95
N PHE A 515 -31.27 -6.95 -13.35
CA PHE A 515 -31.87 -5.74 -13.93
C PHE A 515 -31.69 -4.47 -13.10
N LEU A 516 -31.33 -4.61 -11.83
CA LEU A 516 -31.00 -3.48 -10.94
C LEU A 516 -29.59 -3.61 -10.35
N SER A 517 -28.92 -4.73 -10.63
CA SER A 517 -27.63 -5.15 -10.11
C SER A 517 -27.59 -5.31 -8.59
N ARG A 518 -28.59 -4.97 -7.79
CA ARG A 518 -28.50 -4.97 -6.31
C ARG A 518 -29.24 -6.15 -5.68
N GLU A 519 -29.01 -6.42 -4.41
CA GLU A 519 -29.90 -7.27 -3.62
C GLU A 519 -31.24 -6.56 -3.35
N PRO A 520 -32.37 -7.27 -3.30
CA PRO A 520 -33.65 -6.69 -2.89
C PRO A 520 -33.62 -6.31 -1.41
N GLU A 521 -34.30 -5.22 -1.06
CA GLU A 521 -34.69 -4.99 0.34
C GLU A 521 -35.79 -5.99 0.73
N GLN A 522 -35.82 -6.39 2.01
CA GLN A 522 -36.76 -7.41 2.49
C GLN A 522 -38.22 -7.10 2.15
N SER A 523 -38.66 -5.85 2.32
CA SER A 523 -40.04 -5.46 2.02
C SER A 523 -40.37 -5.54 0.52
N GLY A 524 -39.41 -5.25 -0.35
CA GLY A 524 -39.56 -5.40 -1.80
C GLY A 524 -39.63 -6.86 -2.19
N LEU A 525 -38.75 -7.70 -1.64
CA LEU A 525 -38.77 -9.14 -1.82
C LEU A 525 -40.12 -9.74 -1.39
N ASP A 526 -40.56 -9.43 -0.17
CA ASP A 526 -41.82 -9.92 0.40
C ASP A 526 -43.03 -9.52 -0.46
N ALA A 527 -43.05 -8.31 -1.01
CA ALA A 527 -44.14 -7.85 -1.87
C ALA A 527 -44.32 -8.74 -3.11
N TRP A 528 -43.23 -9.10 -3.79
CA TRP A 528 -43.28 -10.01 -4.94
C TRP A 528 -43.58 -11.45 -4.54
N LEU A 529 -42.99 -11.92 -3.44
CA LEU A 529 -43.25 -13.26 -2.92
C LEU A 529 -44.70 -13.45 -2.50
N ASN A 530 -45.34 -12.42 -1.95
CA ASN A 530 -46.76 -12.44 -1.60
C ASN A 530 -47.67 -12.60 -2.83
N VAL A 531 -47.27 -12.13 -4.01
CA VAL A 531 -48.03 -12.39 -5.26
C VAL A 531 -47.93 -13.87 -5.62
N LEU A 532 -46.72 -14.43 -5.59
CA LEU A 532 -46.45 -15.82 -5.98
C LEU A 532 -47.01 -16.83 -4.97
N SER A 533 -46.92 -16.54 -3.66
CA SER A 533 -47.40 -17.44 -2.60
C SER A 533 -48.92 -17.59 -2.59
N ASN A 534 -49.64 -16.57 -3.07
CA ASN A 534 -51.09 -16.58 -3.23
C ASN A 534 -51.52 -17.03 -4.64
N CYS A 535 -50.59 -17.46 -5.49
CA CYS A 535 -50.89 -17.88 -6.85
C CYS A 535 -51.17 -19.39 -6.92
N PRO A 536 -52.35 -19.82 -7.42
CA PRO A 536 -52.70 -21.25 -7.51
C PRO A 536 -51.75 -22.08 -8.40
N ASP A 537 -51.18 -21.45 -9.43
CA ASP A 537 -50.16 -22.03 -10.31
C ASP A 537 -49.18 -20.93 -10.72
N VAL A 538 -48.00 -20.92 -10.08
CA VAL A 538 -46.94 -19.92 -10.31
C VAL A 538 -46.32 -19.98 -11.71
N ASN A 539 -46.64 -21.00 -12.52
CA ASN A 539 -46.08 -21.18 -13.86
C ASN A 539 -47.08 -20.91 -14.99
N ASN A 540 -48.40 -20.99 -14.75
CA ASN A 540 -49.41 -20.88 -15.82
C ASN A 540 -50.63 -20.01 -15.48
N ASN A 541 -50.60 -19.21 -14.41
CA ASN A 541 -51.71 -18.31 -14.09
C ASN A 541 -51.38 -16.83 -14.39
N PRO A 542 -51.86 -16.26 -15.50
CA PRO A 542 -51.40 -14.96 -16.02
C PRO A 542 -51.72 -13.74 -15.12
N THR A 543 -52.50 -13.92 -14.04
CA THR A 543 -52.79 -12.86 -13.08
C THR A 543 -51.80 -12.77 -11.93
N CYS A 544 -51.02 -13.83 -11.67
CA CYS A 544 -50.15 -13.92 -10.49
C CYS A 544 -48.88 -14.77 -10.70
N ASP A 545 -48.68 -15.37 -11.87
CA ASP A 545 -47.53 -16.22 -12.17
C ASP A 545 -46.21 -15.43 -12.28
N ARG A 546 -45.12 -16.15 -12.54
CA ARG A 546 -43.80 -15.55 -12.76
C ARG A 546 -43.76 -14.58 -13.92
N ILE A 547 -44.54 -14.80 -14.99
CA ILE A 547 -44.62 -13.88 -16.14
C ILE A 547 -45.26 -12.57 -15.69
N HIS A 548 -46.35 -12.64 -14.90
CA HIS A 548 -47.00 -11.48 -14.31
C HIS A 548 -46.02 -10.70 -13.41
N VAL A 549 -45.33 -11.39 -12.50
CA VAL A 549 -44.35 -10.76 -11.60
C VAL A 549 -43.23 -10.07 -12.37
N SER A 550 -42.63 -10.73 -13.37
CA SER A 550 -41.60 -10.09 -14.21
C SER A 550 -42.15 -8.89 -14.98
N SER A 551 -43.32 -9.01 -15.60
CA SER A 551 -43.98 -7.91 -16.28
C SER A 551 -44.22 -6.71 -15.35
N SER A 552 -44.68 -6.97 -14.14
CA SER A 552 -44.93 -5.94 -13.13
C SER A 552 -43.63 -5.34 -12.60
N PHE A 553 -42.57 -6.13 -12.41
CA PHE A 553 -41.23 -5.66 -12.05
C PHE A 553 -40.69 -4.68 -13.10
N PHE A 554 -40.78 -5.02 -14.39
CA PHE A 554 -40.37 -4.12 -15.47
C PHE A 554 -41.23 -2.86 -15.59
N ARG A 555 -42.47 -2.87 -15.09
CA ARG A 555 -43.33 -1.67 -15.01
C ARG A 555 -43.18 -0.90 -13.70
N SER A 556 -42.41 -1.43 -12.74
CA SER A 556 -42.19 -0.77 -11.47
C SER A 556 -41.47 0.56 -11.66
N GLU A 557 -41.78 1.53 -10.80
CA GLU A 557 -41.12 2.83 -10.81
C GLU A 557 -39.60 2.68 -10.68
N GLU A 558 -39.13 1.75 -9.85
CA GLU A 558 -37.71 1.52 -9.66
C GLU A 558 -37.00 1.10 -10.94
N PHE A 559 -37.52 0.08 -11.65
CA PHE A 559 -36.92 -0.36 -12.91
C PHE A 559 -36.99 0.74 -13.98
N GLN A 560 -38.13 1.44 -14.09
CA GLN A 560 -38.30 2.52 -15.06
C GLN A 560 -37.32 3.67 -14.84
N LEU A 561 -37.07 4.00 -13.57
CA LEU A 561 -36.10 5.02 -13.21
C LEU A 561 -34.67 4.52 -13.44
N LYS A 562 -34.30 3.33 -12.98
CA LYS A 562 -32.90 2.88 -12.95
C LYS A 562 -32.54 2.04 -14.19
N GLY A 563 -33.15 0.86 -14.31
CA GLY A 563 -32.83 -0.13 -15.33
C GLY A 563 -33.12 0.36 -16.76
N TYR A 564 -34.35 0.83 -16.98
CA TYR A 564 -34.81 1.27 -18.30
C TYR A 564 -34.03 2.48 -18.83
N PHE A 565 -33.54 3.34 -17.95
CA PHE A 565 -32.74 4.51 -18.32
C PHE A 565 -31.49 4.13 -19.14
N VAL A 566 -30.74 3.10 -18.72
CA VAL A 566 -29.57 2.61 -19.48
C VAL A 566 -30.00 2.03 -20.83
N TYR A 567 -31.05 1.20 -20.84
CA TYR A 567 -31.59 0.63 -22.08
C TYR A 567 -31.95 1.70 -23.11
N LEU A 568 -32.53 2.82 -22.67
CA LEU A 568 -32.89 3.93 -23.56
C LEU A 568 -31.67 4.51 -24.29
N PHE A 569 -30.51 4.63 -23.64
CA PHE A 569 -29.32 5.17 -24.29
C PHE A 569 -28.86 4.30 -25.46
N TYR A 570 -28.79 2.98 -25.29
CA TYR A 570 -28.46 2.06 -26.38
C TYR A 570 -29.55 2.06 -27.47
N ARG A 571 -30.81 2.06 -27.03
CA ARG A 571 -31.96 2.04 -27.95
C ARG A 571 -32.04 3.29 -28.79
N VAL A 572 -31.65 4.46 -28.27
CA VAL A 572 -31.67 5.77 -28.96
C VAL A 572 -30.37 6.04 -29.72
N ALA A 573 -29.21 5.70 -29.16
CA ALA A 573 -27.94 5.96 -29.82
C ALA A 573 -27.65 4.96 -30.94
N PHE A 574 -28.02 3.68 -30.76
CA PHE A 574 -27.54 2.61 -31.62
C PHE A 574 -28.65 1.78 -32.28
N ASN A 575 -29.91 2.02 -31.91
CA ASN A 575 -31.06 1.20 -32.35
C ASN A 575 -30.87 -0.30 -32.07
N ARG A 576 -30.20 -0.63 -30.96
CA ARG A 576 -30.01 -2.00 -30.47
C ARG A 576 -30.20 -2.06 -28.96
N ARG A 577 -30.29 -3.26 -28.42
CA ARG A 577 -30.24 -3.50 -26.98
C ARG A 577 -28.76 -3.66 -26.57
N PRO A 578 -28.38 -3.27 -25.34
CA PRO A 578 -27.07 -3.61 -24.81
C PRO A 578 -26.97 -5.14 -24.64
N ASN A 579 -25.76 -5.67 -24.73
CA ASN A 579 -25.46 -7.01 -24.24
C ASN A 579 -25.24 -6.99 -22.72
N TYR A 580 -24.97 -8.15 -22.12
CA TYR A 580 -24.79 -8.27 -20.66
C TYR A 580 -23.57 -7.48 -20.16
N ASP A 581 -22.44 -7.65 -20.84
CA ASP A 581 -21.16 -7.01 -20.48
C ASP A 581 -21.23 -5.48 -20.58
N GLU A 582 -22.12 -4.96 -21.43
CA GLU A 582 -22.43 -3.54 -21.56
C GLU A 582 -23.37 -3.05 -20.46
N ILE A 583 -24.43 -3.79 -20.16
CA ILE A 583 -25.50 -3.29 -19.30
C ILE A 583 -25.14 -3.34 -17.82
N ILE A 584 -24.49 -4.39 -17.35
CA ILE A 584 -24.15 -4.54 -15.92
C ILE A 584 -23.29 -3.39 -15.39
N PRO A 585 -22.15 -3.03 -16.01
CA PRO A 585 -21.37 -1.88 -15.56
C PRO A 585 -22.14 -0.55 -15.67
N ASP A 586 -23.01 -0.43 -16.67
CA ASP A 586 -23.78 0.80 -16.90
C ASP A 586 -24.89 1.01 -15.87
N LEU A 587 -25.58 -0.07 -15.47
CA LEU A 587 -26.60 -0.05 -14.42
C LEU A 587 -26.00 0.44 -13.11
N ARG A 588 -24.83 -0.08 -12.74
CA ARG A 588 -24.07 0.35 -11.57
C ARG A 588 -23.73 1.84 -11.60
N GLY A 589 -23.31 2.31 -12.77
CA GLY A 589 -23.01 3.72 -13.03
C GLY A 589 -24.21 4.68 -12.91
N VAL A 590 -25.44 4.17 -12.79
CA VAL A 590 -26.66 4.99 -12.64
C VAL A 590 -27.46 4.70 -11.37
N THR A 591 -27.14 3.63 -10.63
CA THR A 591 -27.79 3.25 -9.37
C THR A 591 -27.11 3.90 -8.17
N GLY A 592 -27.89 4.33 -7.17
CA GLY A 592 -27.42 4.93 -5.92
C GLY A 592 -28.43 4.75 -4.80
N GLN A 593 -28.05 5.06 -3.56
CA GLN A 593 -28.90 4.90 -2.37
C GLN A 593 -29.90 6.04 -2.18
N THR A 594 -29.57 7.24 -2.69
CA THR A 594 -30.42 8.44 -2.57
C THR A 594 -30.83 8.98 -3.94
N GLY A 595 -31.93 9.74 -4.00
CA GLY A 595 -32.39 10.39 -5.24
C GLY A 595 -31.34 11.33 -5.85
N ASP A 596 -30.65 12.11 -5.01
CA ASP A 596 -29.60 13.04 -5.46
C ASP A 596 -28.35 12.32 -5.99
N GLU A 597 -27.98 11.19 -5.38
CA GLU A 597 -26.90 10.35 -5.90
C GLU A 597 -27.27 9.77 -7.27
N VAL A 598 -28.47 9.20 -7.40
CA VAL A 598 -28.98 8.65 -8.66
C VAL A 598 -29.00 9.74 -9.75
N ALA A 599 -29.47 10.95 -9.44
CA ALA A 599 -29.48 12.05 -10.40
C ALA A 599 -28.07 12.45 -10.87
N ARG A 600 -27.10 12.56 -9.95
CA ARG A 600 -25.70 12.87 -10.28
C ARG A 600 -25.06 11.76 -11.12
N LYS A 601 -25.26 10.50 -10.74
CA LYS A 601 -24.75 9.32 -11.45
C LYS A 601 -25.31 9.22 -12.87
N ARG A 602 -26.62 9.41 -13.07
CA ARG A 602 -27.22 9.49 -14.42
C ARG A 602 -26.64 10.59 -15.29
N ALA A 603 -26.42 11.78 -14.72
CA ALA A 603 -25.81 12.87 -15.47
C ALA A 603 -24.36 12.55 -15.85
N ALA A 604 -23.60 11.87 -14.98
CA ALA A 604 -22.25 11.39 -15.28
C ALA A 604 -22.26 10.31 -16.36
N PHE A 605 -23.15 9.31 -16.24
CA PHE A 605 -23.34 8.25 -17.22
C PHE A 605 -23.60 8.80 -18.61
N ALA A 606 -24.55 9.74 -18.76
CA ALA A 606 -24.87 10.34 -20.06
C ALA A 606 -23.63 10.97 -20.73
N ARG A 607 -22.78 11.67 -19.96
CA ARG A 607 -21.54 12.26 -20.46
C ARG A 607 -20.53 11.19 -20.87
N GLN A 608 -20.31 10.17 -20.03
CA GLN A 608 -19.36 9.10 -20.30
C GLN A 608 -19.78 8.24 -21.49
N PHE A 609 -21.08 7.97 -21.64
CA PHE A 609 -21.63 7.22 -22.76
C PHE A 609 -21.31 7.87 -24.11
N MET A 610 -21.42 9.19 -24.19
CA MET A 610 -21.09 9.94 -25.41
C MET A 610 -19.60 9.95 -25.76
N LEU A 611 -18.71 9.65 -24.81
CA LEU A 611 -17.28 9.56 -25.05
C LEU A 611 -16.85 8.18 -25.59
N ARG A 612 -17.78 7.20 -25.62
CA ARG A 612 -17.47 5.84 -26.07
C ARG A 612 -17.07 5.80 -27.54
N PRO A 613 -16.15 4.90 -27.93
CA PRO A 613 -15.74 4.74 -29.32
C PRO A 613 -16.91 4.50 -30.28
N GLU A 614 -17.88 3.63 -29.92
CA GLU A 614 -19.05 3.38 -30.77
C GLU A 614 -19.91 4.63 -30.95
N PHE A 615 -20.09 5.43 -29.88
CA PHE A 615 -20.82 6.68 -29.95
C PHE A 615 -20.12 7.69 -30.85
N ARG A 616 -18.82 7.94 -30.63
CA ARG A 616 -18.03 8.89 -31.42
C ARG A 616 -17.87 8.48 -32.88
N THR A 617 -17.76 7.19 -33.14
CA THR A 617 -17.70 6.66 -34.52
C THR A 617 -19.04 6.83 -35.22
N THR A 618 -20.15 6.65 -34.49
CA THR A 618 -21.50 6.83 -35.02
C THR A 618 -21.84 8.31 -35.24
N TYR A 619 -21.47 9.15 -34.27
CA TYR A 619 -21.83 10.56 -34.18
C TYR A 619 -20.56 11.40 -34.12
N ASP A 620 -19.88 11.52 -35.26
CA ASP A 620 -18.61 12.24 -35.40
C ASP A 620 -18.63 13.60 -34.68
N ASP A 621 -17.57 13.87 -33.92
CA ASP A 621 -17.35 15.12 -33.19
C ASP A 621 -17.36 16.35 -34.13
N SER A 622 -17.21 16.17 -35.45
CA SER A 622 -17.34 17.21 -36.47
C SER A 622 -18.78 17.56 -36.86
N LEU A 623 -19.78 16.71 -36.57
CA LEU A 623 -21.18 16.93 -36.98
C LEU A 623 -21.75 18.21 -36.35
N LEU A 624 -22.35 19.09 -37.15
CA LEU A 624 -23.14 20.19 -36.61
C LEU A 624 -24.45 19.66 -36.00
N ASP A 625 -25.03 20.38 -35.04
CA ASP A 625 -26.23 19.94 -34.29
C ASP A 625 -27.38 19.47 -35.20
N ALA A 626 -27.62 20.16 -36.32
CA ALA A 626 -28.66 19.77 -37.28
C ALA A 626 -28.35 18.43 -37.97
N ALA A 627 -27.10 18.21 -38.39
CA ALA A 627 -26.67 16.96 -39.01
C ALA A 627 -26.70 15.80 -38.02
N PHE A 628 -26.37 16.06 -36.75
CA PHE A 628 -26.51 15.10 -35.65
C PHE A 628 -27.97 14.64 -35.49
N VAL A 629 -28.92 15.59 -35.40
CA VAL A 629 -30.35 15.27 -35.26
C VAL A 629 -30.87 14.51 -36.48
N THR A 630 -30.50 14.91 -37.70
CA THR A 630 -30.89 14.20 -38.93
C THR A 630 -30.37 12.76 -38.93
N LEU A 631 -29.11 12.54 -38.54
CA LEU A 631 -28.52 11.21 -38.47
C LEU A 631 -29.22 10.33 -37.43
N LEU A 632 -29.51 10.89 -36.26
CA LEU A 632 -30.25 10.18 -35.21
C LEU A 632 -31.65 9.78 -35.67
N LEU A 633 -32.42 10.72 -36.24
CA LEU A 633 -33.78 10.47 -36.71
C LEU A 633 -33.82 9.46 -37.87
N GLY A 634 -32.84 9.53 -38.77
CA GLY A 634 -32.69 8.59 -39.89
C GLY A 634 -32.56 7.14 -39.44
N ARG A 635 -31.96 6.88 -38.27
CA ARG A 635 -31.85 5.52 -37.69
C ARG A 635 -33.20 4.91 -37.29
N TYR A 636 -34.24 5.73 -37.10
CA TYR A 636 -35.60 5.30 -36.76
C TYR A 636 -36.59 5.48 -37.90
N ASN A 637 -36.11 5.86 -39.10
CA ASN A 637 -36.97 6.26 -40.21
C ASN A 637 -38.01 7.33 -39.80
N ALA A 638 -37.60 8.24 -38.91
CA ALA A 638 -38.45 9.30 -38.39
C ALA A 638 -38.11 10.64 -39.05
N ALA A 639 -39.12 11.48 -39.30
CA ALA A 639 -38.92 12.80 -39.91
C ALA A 639 -38.81 13.93 -38.87
N ALA A 640 -39.35 13.72 -37.67
CA ALA A 640 -39.33 14.68 -36.57
C ALA A 640 -39.47 13.95 -35.23
N ILE A 641 -39.06 14.62 -34.15
CA ILE A 641 -39.37 14.20 -32.78
C ILE A 641 -40.68 14.86 -32.39
N THR A 642 -41.75 14.07 -32.31
CA THR A 642 -43.02 14.53 -31.76
C THR A 642 -43.01 14.20 -30.27
N THR A 643 -43.11 15.22 -29.41
CA THR A 643 -43.53 14.99 -28.03
C THR A 643 -44.96 14.43 -28.05
N PRO A 644 -45.28 13.42 -27.24
CA PRO A 644 -46.66 12.95 -27.11
C PRO A 644 -47.57 14.02 -26.50
#